data_AF-A0A916F5N4-F1
#
_entry.id   AF-A0A916F5N4-F1
#
_cell.length_a   1.000
_cell.length_b   1.000
_cell.length_c   1.000
_cell.angle_alpha   90.00
_cell.angle_beta   90.00
_cell.angle_gamma   90.00
#
_symmetry.space_group_name_H-M   'P 1'
#
loop_
_entity.id
_entity.type
_entity.pdbx_description
1 polymer ?
#
loop_
_entity_poly.entity_id
_entity_poly.type
_entity_poly.pdbx_seq_one_letter_code
_entity_poly.pdbx_strand_id
1 'polypeptide(L)'
;MAKPLAADQLEDLLEDILWAEASSKHASALALARLTRPRQDFVLHWVRALEKDNTACAYQFLTHADRALAELSLPDVERWIIRGLDVYDQSGLYAAVDVFRNVDKFLERARADKVGVSLTEHTIVLERVVLGLSGRRLALAAAETIHTDTETLFLPAMASRFASREDNFRFLKAAVAYLWAQTRFGTWRPEIIEALARFDDPDRALRLFHVFETLRLDARIARELPGIHRDMRRLNALAGQCVCPPRWEVWRDRLHRAGNRARDSLVLVAEVIAASPPLPEPLCYQGALYPERVEEVLRARLEDEKAGLRSLLVRYKKELESEQPTSEPEAAPGAEETPFAARKKEGDEHPGDGEIELLFHDKPVSPPENVRRLISSIMLDLGGLPPDYLVPAGDGHYKPKGAEEEEENAGADVWSGAYHERGAHLYNEWDFRRRSYRKNWCVMRELTVEPKVDGFVAATFEKYSRHLSGLRKTFEALRGEDKWLKKEPFGDEVDIGALVEAYADAHQGLEMSDRLFTRLDRVERNIAVMFMVDMSGSTRGWINQAERESLLLLCEALETLGDRYAIYGFSGMTRKRCETFCVKGFDDAYGDQIRGRIAGIEAKDYTRMGVAIRHLTEILDRIDAKTRILITLSDGKPDDYSDEYRSEYGIEDTRRALIEAKRRGIHSFCITIDKEGQDYLPHMYGAVNYTIVDAVEKLPYKVSEIYRRLTV
;
A
#
# COMPACT_ATOMS: atom_id res chain seq x y z
N MET A 1 0.61 -1.72 50.30
CA MET A 1 1.72 -1.60 49.33
C MET A 1 3.03 -1.79 50.07
N ALA A 2 3.90 -2.67 49.58
CA ALA A 2 5.21 -2.90 50.20
C ALA A 2 6.05 -1.60 50.16
N LYS A 3 6.82 -1.33 51.23
CA LYS A 3 7.70 -0.16 51.27
C LYS A 3 8.82 -0.31 50.22
N PRO A 4 9.24 0.79 49.56
CA PRO A 4 10.43 0.79 48.72
C PRO A 4 11.65 0.32 49.52
N LEU A 5 12.52 -0.46 48.87
CA LEU A 5 13.79 -0.89 49.45
C LEU A 5 14.73 0.31 49.57
N ALA A 6 15.48 0.34 50.67
CA ALA A 6 16.56 1.30 50.87
C ALA A 6 17.82 0.89 50.08
N ALA A 7 18.75 1.83 49.90
CA ALA A 7 19.92 1.64 49.03
C ALA A 7 20.83 0.52 49.51
N ASP A 8 21.01 0.36 50.82
CA ASP A 8 21.71 -0.75 51.48
C ASP A 8 21.11 -2.12 51.10
N GLN A 9 19.79 -2.25 51.20
CA GLN A 9 19.08 -3.49 50.85
C GLN A 9 19.14 -3.81 49.35
N LEU A 10 19.19 -2.78 48.50
CA LEU A 10 19.31 -2.94 47.05
C LEU A 10 20.74 -3.30 46.64
N GLU A 11 21.74 -2.78 47.35
CA GLU A 11 23.14 -3.07 47.12
C GLU A 11 23.44 -4.54 47.43
N ASP A 12 22.99 -5.05 48.58
CA ASP A 12 23.09 -6.48 48.94
C ASP A 12 22.46 -7.38 47.85
N LEU A 13 21.25 -7.03 47.39
CA LEU A 13 20.56 -7.78 46.33
C LEU A 13 21.31 -7.73 44.99
N LEU A 14 21.97 -6.62 44.67
CA LEU A 14 22.74 -6.49 43.43
C LEU A 14 24.10 -7.19 43.53
N GLU A 15 24.68 -7.33 44.72
CA GLU A 15 25.87 -8.15 44.95
C GLU A 15 25.60 -9.63 44.66
N ASP A 16 24.43 -10.12 45.06
CA ASP A 16 24.00 -11.50 44.78
C ASP A 16 23.73 -11.76 43.28
N ILE A 17 23.43 -10.71 42.50
CA ILE A 17 22.99 -10.85 41.10
C ILE A 17 24.14 -10.56 40.13
N LEU A 18 24.97 -9.54 40.33
CA LEU A 18 25.96 -9.10 39.34
C LEU A 18 27.39 -9.15 39.87
N TRP A 19 28.32 -9.65 39.05
CA TRP A 19 29.76 -9.63 39.34
C TRP A 19 30.44 -8.36 38.79
N ALA A 20 29.93 -7.17 39.17
CA ALA A 20 30.49 -5.86 38.81
C ALA A 20 31.30 -5.23 39.95
N GLU A 21 32.06 -4.16 39.67
CA GLU A 21 32.81 -3.39 40.68
C GLU A 21 31.87 -2.79 41.74
N ALA A 22 32.26 -2.87 43.02
CA ALA A 22 31.43 -2.41 44.15
C ALA A 22 30.97 -0.95 44.04
N SER A 23 31.84 -0.06 43.52
CA SER A 23 31.54 1.36 43.30
C SER A 23 30.38 1.61 42.33
N SER A 24 30.25 0.77 41.29
CA SER A 24 29.20 0.87 40.26
C SER A 24 27.84 0.38 40.75
N LYS A 25 27.84 -0.63 41.64
CA LYS A 25 26.63 -1.18 42.27
C LYS A 25 26.04 -0.18 43.27
N HIS A 26 26.87 0.45 44.07
CA HIS A 26 26.45 1.48 45.02
C HIS A 26 25.72 2.65 44.32
N ALA A 27 26.28 3.13 43.21
CA ALA A 27 25.67 4.20 42.42
C ALA A 27 24.30 3.79 41.85
N SER A 28 24.19 2.56 41.35
CA SER A 28 22.93 2.01 40.82
C SER A 28 21.89 1.78 41.91
N ALA A 29 22.29 1.28 43.09
CA ALA A 29 21.42 1.09 44.24
C ALA A 29 20.85 2.42 44.76
N LEU A 30 21.67 3.47 44.80
CA LEU A 30 21.23 4.83 45.13
C LEU A 30 20.22 5.39 44.12
N ALA A 31 20.37 5.09 42.83
CA ALA A 31 19.43 5.50 41.80
C ALA A 31 18.09 4.76 41.93
N LEU A 32 18.13 3.43 42.15
CA LEU A 32 16.94 2.59 42.34
C LEU A 32 16.18 2.90 43.63
N ALA A 33 16.86 3.32 44.70
CA ALA A 33 16.23 3.71 45.96
C ALA A 33 15.25 4.90 45.82
N ARG A 34 15.40 5.71 44.75
CA ARG A 34 14.49 6.83 44.44
C ARG A 34 13.20 6.39 43.74
N LEU A 35 13.13 5.14 43.28
CA LEU A 35 12.00 4.61 42.54
C LEU A 35 10.93 4.02 43.48
N THR A 36 9.69 3.98 43.00
CA THR A 36 8.59 3.27 43.69
C THR A 36 8.86 1.77 43.75
N ARG A 37 8.36 1.08 44.77
CA ARG A 37 8.55 -0.38 44.94
C ARG A 37 8.24 -1.23 43.68
N PRO A 38 7.13 -1.02 42.94
CA PRO A 38 6.87 -1.77 41.71
C PRO A 38 7.94 -1.59 40.61
N ARG A 39 8.55 -0.40 40.54
CA ARG A 39 9.63 -0.10 39.58
C ARG A 39 10.95 -0.73 40.02
N GLN A 40 11.22 -0.77 41.33
CA GLN A 40 12.37 -1.50 41.88
C GLN A 40 12.27 -2.99 41.56
N ASP A 41 11.11 -3.60 41.83
CA ASP A 41 10.87 -5.02 41.56
C ASP A 41 10.98 -5.33 40.04
N PHE A 42 10.49 -4.43 39.17
CA PHE A 42 10.64 -4.56 37.72
C PHE A 42 12.11 -4.56 37.27
N VAL A 43 12.93 -3.62 37.76
CA VAL A 43 14.34 -3.57 37.41
C VAL A 43 15.06 -4.82 37.92
N LEU A 44 14.85 -5.21 39.16
CA LEU A 44 15.48 -6.41 39.74
C LEU A 44 15.08 -7.69 38.99
N HIS A 45 13.83 -7.80 38.55
CA HIS A 45 13.37 -8.91 37.71
C HIS A 45 14.15 -8.99 36.40
N TRP A 46 14.25 -7.87 35.67
CA TRP A 46 14.92 -7.83 34.38
C TRP A 46 16.45 -7.93 34.47
N VAL A 47 17.08 -7.39 35.52
CA VAL A 47 18.52 -7.59 35.75
C VAL A 47 18.82 -9.06 35.98
N ARG A 48 18.00 -9.79 36.76
CA ARG A 48 18.13 -11.24 36.95
C ARG A 48 17.87 -12.03 35.67
N ALA A 49 16.94 -11.57 34.83
CA ALA A 49 16.67 -12.22 33.54
C ALA A 49 17.87 -12.05 32.61
N LEU A 50 18.36 -10.81 32.45
CA LEU A 50 19.48 -10.49 31.57
C LEU A 50 20.80 -11.10 32.03
N GLU A 51 21.03 -11.25 33.34
CA GLU A 51 22.28 -11.82 33.85
C GLU A 51 22.47 -13.27 33.40
N LYS A 52 21.39 -14.04 33.30
CA LYS A 52 21.43 -15.43 32.81
C LYS A 52 21.92 -15.54 31.37
N ASP A 53 21.61 -14.54 30.55
CA ASP A 53 21.96 -14.51 29.13
C ASP A 53 23.32 -13.83 28.93
N ASN A 54 23.51 -12.64 29.52
CA ASN A 54 24.75 -11.88 29.44
C ASN A 54 24.88 -10.85 30.59
N THR A 55 25.89 -11.04 31.45
CA THR A 55 26.19 -10.15 32.59
C THR A 55 26.48 -8.71 32.19
N ALA A 56 27.11 -8.46 31.03
CA ALA A 56 27.42 -7.12 30.57
C ALA A 56 26.17 -6.37 30.10
N CYS A 57 25.22 -7.04 29.44
CA CYS A 57 23.92 -6.46 29.09
C CYS A 57 23.10 -6.11 30.35
N ALA A 58 23.10 -7.01 31.34
CA ALA A 58 22.43 -6.78 32.63
C ALA A 58 22.99 -5.54 33.36
N TYR A 59 24.31 -5.38 33.35
CA TYR A 59 24.97 -4.20 33.91
C TYR A 59 24.62 -2.90 33.16
N GLN A 60 24.65 -2.91 31.82
CA GLN A 60 24.30 -1.72 31.03
C GLN A 60 22.84 -1.32 31.21
N PHE A 61 21.92 -2.29 31.27
CA PHE A 61 20.52 -2.03 31.59
C PHE A 61 20.38 -1.38 32.97
N LEU A 62 20.99 -1.98 34.00
CA LEU A 62 20.93 -1.46 35.37
C LEU A 62 21.43 -0.01 35.46
N THR A 63 22.54 0.29 34.77
CA THR A 63 23.17 1.63 34.76
C THR A 63 22.27 2.69 34.14
N HIS A 64 21.37 2.31 33.22
CA HIS A 64 20.52 3.24 32.46
C HIS A 64 19.02 3.11 32.81
N ALA A 65 18.66 2.24 33.74
CA ALA A 65 17.27 1.93 34.09
C ALA A 65 16.53 3.10 34.72
N ASP A 66 17.20 3.91 35.54
CA ASP A 66 16.60 5.07 36.22
C ASP A 66 16.13 6.13 35.21
N ARG A 67 16.99 6.46 34.24
CA ARG A 67 16.72 7.38 33.14
C ARG A 67 15.64 6.85 32.22
N ALA A 68 15.72 5.57 31.85
CA ALA A 68 14.69 4.94 31.04
C ALA A 68 13.32 5.02 31.74
N LEU A 69 13.23 4.68 33.02
CA LEU A 69 11.99 4.70 33.80
C LEU A 69 11.47 6.12 34.13
N ALA A 70 12.30 7.14 34.01
CA ALA A 70 11.87 8.54 34.13
C ALA A 70 11.02 8.97 32.92
N GLU A 71 11.38 8.50 31.72
CA GLU A 71 10.80 8.94 30.44
C GLU A 71 9.86 7.91 29.79
N LEU A 72 9.96 6.63 30.16
CA LEU A 72 9.21 5.51 29.56
C LEU A 72 8.17 4.89 30.50
N SER A 73 7.11 4.36 29.89
CA SER A 73 6.21 3.44 30.58
C SER A 73 6.87 2.07 30.74
N LEU A 74 6.45 1.26 31.72
CA LEU A 74 7.03 -0.08 31.96
C LEU A 74 7.03 -0.97 30.70
N PRO A 75 5.96 -1.04 29.87
CA PRO A 75 5.99 -1.79 28.62
C PRO A 75 6.97 -1.25 27.56
N ASP A 76 7.28 0.05 27.59
CA ASP A 76 8.25 0.64 26.67
C ASP A 76 9.69 0.33 27.11
N VAL A 77 9.95 0.30 28.42
CA VAL A 77 11.24 -0.15 28.97
C VAL A 77 11.45 -1.63 28.66
N GLU A 78 10.41 -2.46 28.78
CA GLU A 78 10.46 -3.87 28.38
C GLU A 78 10.81 -4.05 26.90
N ARG A 79 10.18 -3.28 26.00
CA ARG A 79 10.54 -3.29 24.57
C ARG A 79 11.97 -2.86 24.29
N TRP A 80 12.47 -1.88 25.03
CA TRP A 80 13.86 -1.46 24.95
C TRP A 80 14.84 -2.59 25.34
N ILE A 81 14.52 -3.31 26.42
CA ILE A 81 15.31 -4.47 26.88
C ILE A 81 15.31 -5.59 25.82
N ILE A 82 14.13 -5.97 25.33
CA ILE A 82 13.98 -7.01 24.29
C ILE A 82 14.78 -6.63 23.04
N ARG A 83 14.72 -5.36 22.62
CA ARG A 83 15.50 -4.88 21.47
C ARG A 83 17.01 -4.98 21.70
N GLY A 84 17.47 -4.69 22.92
CA GLY A 84 18.86 -4.87 23.31
C GLY A 84 19.32 -6.33 23.17
N LEU A 85 18.48 -7.28 23.56
CA LEU A 85 18.70 -8.72 23.39
C LEU A 85 18.69 -9.15 21.92
N ASP A 86 17.71 -8.71 21.12
CA ASP A 86 17.68 -9.01 19.69
C ASP A 86 18.95 -8.56 18.96
N VAL A 87 19.46 -7.38 19.31
CA VAL A 87 20.70 -6.84 18.73
C VAL A 87 21.92 -7.60 19.23
N TYR A 88 21.92 -8.03 20.49
CA TYR A 88 22.95 -8.92 21.03
C TYR A 88 23.02 -10.24 20.23
N ASP A 89 21.87 -10.87 19.99
CA ASP A 89 21.79 -12.13 19.26
C ASP A 89 22.20 -11.98 17.78
N GLN A 90 21.82 -10.87 17.14
CA GLN A 90 22.08 -10.64 15.72
C GLN A 90 23.47 -10.06 15.42
N SER A 91 24.04 -9.27 16.33
CA SER A 91 25.18 -8.39 16.04
C SER A 91 26.22 -8.31 17.17
N GLY A 92 26.00 -9.02 18.27
CA GLY A 92 26.95 -9.15 19.38
C GLY A 92 26.92 -8.00 20.41
N LEU A 93 27.75 -8.15 21.45
CA LEU A 93 27.74 -7.32 22.66
C LEU A 93 27.93 -5.82 22.41
N TYR A 94 28.87 -5.43 21.55
CA TYR A 94 29.14 -4.00 21.32
C TYR A 94 27.93 -3.26 20.74
N ALA A 95 27.18 -3.89 19.84
CA ALA A 95 25.97 -3.31 19.26
C ALA A 95 24.85 -3.22 20.30
N ALA A 96 24.71 -4.23 21.17
CA ALA A 96 23.73 -4.23 22.25
C ALA A 96 24.03 -3.17 23.31
N VAL A 97 25.30 -2.99 23.69
CA VAL A 97 25.74 -1.95 24.62
C VAL A 97 25.37 -0.55 24.09
N ASP A 98 25.49 -0.31 22.77
CA ASP A 98 25.09 0.97 22.17
C ASP A 98 23.59 1.24 22.30
N VAL A 99 22.75 0.20 22.21
CA VAL A 99 21.30 0.29 22.44
C VAL A 99 20.99 0.67 23.89
N PHE A 100 21.68 0.07 24.86
CA PHE A 100 21.49 0.39 26.28
C PHE A 100 22.05 1.77 26.66
N ARG A 101 23.13 2.22 26.01
CA ARG A 101 23.71 3.54 26.28
C ARG A 101 22.89 4.68 25.68
N ASN A 102 22.31 4.47 24.50
CA ASN A 102 21.59 5.49 23.75
C ASN A 102 20.06 5.40 23.95
N VAL A 103 19.60 5.43 25.21
CA VAL A 103 18.16 5.49 25.56
C VAL A 103 17.45 6.60 24.77
N ASP A 104 18.07 7.77 24.60
CA ASP A 104 17.44 8.91 23.91
C ASP A 104 17.09 8.61 22.43
N LYS A 105 17.96 7.88 21.71
CA LYS A 105 17.65 7.47 20.33
C LYS A 105 16.50 6.47 20.29
N PHE A 106 16.41 5.60 21.30
CA PHE A 106 15.27 4.70 21.44
C PHE A 106 13.98 5.49 21.79
N LEU A 107 14.07 6.50 22.65
CA LEU A 107 12.96 7.40 23.01
C LEU A 107 12.41 8.15 21.79
N GLU A 108 13.28 8.74 20.98
CA GLU A 108 12.88 9.43 19.75
C GLU A 108 12.17 8.48 18.78
N ARG A 109 12.67 7.26 18.63
CA ARG A 109 12.07 6.24 17.77
C ARG A 109 10.74 5.72 18.31
N ALA A 110 10.65 5.44 19.62
CA ALA A 110 9.42 4.99 20.26
C ALA A 110 8.34 6.09 20.28
N ARG A 111 8.73 7.37 20.41
CA ARG A 111 7.84 8.52 20.24
C ARG A 111 7.39 8.62 18.78
N ALA A 112 8.32 8.51 17.82
CA ALA A 112 8.00 8.45 16.40
C ALA A 112 7.09 7.26 16.05
N ASP A 113 7.17 6.12 16.75
CA ASP A 113 6.26 4.99 16.51
C ASP A 113 4.86 5.23 17.08
N LYS A 114 4.72 6.04 18.15
CA LYS A 114 3.41 6.36 18.76
C LYS A 114 2.66 7.47 18.04
N VAL A 115 3.37 8.53 17.63
CA VAL A 115 2.76 9.71 16.98
C VAL A 115 3.11 9.84 15.50
N GLY A 116 4.03 9.03 15.00
CA GLY A 116 4.44 9.09 13.62
C GLY A 116 3.42 8.46 12.67
N VAL A 117 3.52 8.90 11.43
CA VAL A 117 2.68 8.48 10.33
C VAL A 117 3.57 7.85 9.28
N SER A 118 3.36 6.57 9.03
CA SER A 118 4.07 5.88 7.96
C SER A 118 3.49 6.30 6.61
N LEU A 119 4.38 6.64 5.66
CA LEU A 119 3.98 6.93 4.30
C LEU A 119 3.26 5.73 3.67
N THR A 120 3.76 4.51 3.89
CA THR A 120 3.21 3.30 3.27
C THR A 120 1.78 2.98 3.71
N GLU A 121 1.42 3.31 4.96
CA GLU A 121 0.05 3.18 5.47
C GLU A 121 -0.91 4.16 4.76
N HIS A 122 -0.41 5.32 4.34
CA HIS A 122 -1.23 6.41 3.82
C HIS A 122 -1.06 6.63 2.31
N THR A 123 -0.20 5.85 1.64
CA THR A 123 0.07 5.95 0.20
C THR A 123 -1.21 5.89 -0.63
N ILE A 124 -2.12 4.95 -0.34
CA ILE A 124 -3.37 4.80 -1.10
C ILE A 124 -4.23 6.07 -1.00
N VAL A 125 -4.35 6.64 0.20
CA VAL A 125 -5.15 7.84 0.43
C VAL A 125 -4.50 9.04 -0.26
N LEU A 126 -3.19 9.20 -0.11
CA LEU A 126 -2.45 10.31 -0.71
C LEU A 126 -2.41 10.21 -2.24
N GLU A 127 -2.25 9.03 -2.84
CA GLU A 127 -2.31 8.83 -4.29
C GLU A 127 -3.68 9.20 -4.85
N ARG A 128 -4.77 8.85 -4.16
CA ARG A 128 -6.12 9.27 -4.58
C ARG A 128 -6.31 10.78 -4.49
N VAL A 129 -5.80 11.41 -3.44
CA VAL A 129 -5.80 12.88 -3.32
C VAL A 129 -5.04 13.50 -4.50
N VAL A 130 -3.85 12.99 -4.81
CA VAL A 130 -3.06 13.51 -5.92
C VAL A 130 -3.75 13.28 -7.25
N LEU A 131 -4.25 12.08 -7.53
CA LEU A 131 -4.97 11.77 -8.76
C LEU A 131 -6.16 12.72 -8.98
N GLY A 132 -6.92 13.02 -7.92
CA GLY A 132 -8.02 13.97 -7.97
C GLY A 132 -7.58 15.42 -8.21
N LEU A 133 -6.35 15.79 -7.85
CA LEU A 133 -5.80 17.14 -7.99
C LEU A 133 -5.05 17.36 -9.32
N SER A 134 -4.26 16.38 -9.78
CA SER A 134 -3.43 16.52 -10.98
C SER A 134 -4.11 16.10 -12.27
N GLY A 135 -5.19 15.31 -12.22
CA GLY A 135 -5.79 14.69 -13.41
C GLY A 135 -4.88 13.65 -14.11
N ARG A 136 -3.63 13.52 -13.65
CA ARG A 136 -2.65 12.48 -14.02
C ARG A 136 -2.15 11.76 -12.77
N ARG A 137 -1.70 10.51 -12.91
CA ARG A 137 -1.15 9.75 -11.78
C ARG A 137 0.27 10.24 -11.51
N LEU A 138 0.51 10.82 -10.33
CA LEU A 138 1.87 11.04 -9.81
C LEU A 138 2.18 9.94 -8.80
N ALA A 139 3.36 9.33 -8.91
CA ALA A 139 3.80 8.29 -8.00
C ALA A 139 4.19 8.89 -6.64
N LEU A 140 4.09 8.10 -5.57
CA LEU A 140 4.62 8.46 -4.26
C LEU A 140 5.79 7.54 -3.91
N ALA A 141 6.91 8.11 -3.47
CA ALA A 141 8.08 7.35 -3.04
C ALA A 141 8.65 7.90 -1.73
N ALA A 142 9.30 7.02 -0.98
CA ALA A 142 9.99 7.41 0.24
C ALA A 142 11.37 8.01 -0.08
N ALA A 143 11.71 9.14 0.54
CA ALA A 143 13.04 9.75 0.51
C ALA A 143 13.31 10.50 1.83
N GLU A 144 14.58 10.81 2.12
CA GLU A 144 14.93 11.59 3.31
C GLU A 144 14.50 13.06 3.18
N THR A 145 14.58 13.62 1.98
CA THR A 145 14.23 15.01 1.69
C THR A 145 12.97 15.08 0.83
N ILE A 146 12.03 15.96 1.18
CA ILE A 146 10.83 16.22 0.39
C ILE A 146 11.23 16.87 -0.94
N HIS A 147 10.85 16.28 -2.07
CA HIS A 147 11.10 16.84 -3.40
C HIS A 147 10.22 16.17 -4.45
N THR A 148 10.27 16.67 -5.69
CA THR A 148 9.64 16.02 -6.84
C THR A 148 10.56 16.08 -8.05
N ASP A 149 10.46 15.06 -8.91
CA ASP A 149 11.02 15.04 -10.27
C ASP A 149 9.93 15.30 -11.33
N THR A 150 8.75 15.79 -10.91
CA THR A 150 7.50 16.01 -11.67
C THR A 150 6.67 14.77 -12.01
N GLU A 151 7.21 13.57 -11.83
CA GLU A 151 6.51 12.29 -12.01
C GLU A 151 6.20 11.62 -10.66
N THR A 152 7.17 11.67 -9.77
CA THR A 152 7.16 11.13 -8.42
C THR A 152 7.23 12.26 -7.39
N LEU A 153 6.39 12.17 -6.36
CA LEU A 153 6.48 12.99 -5.16
C LEU A 153 7.23 12.18 -4.09
N PHE A 154 8.40 12.67 -3.71
CA PHE A 154 9.24 12.05 -2.70
C PHE A 154 8.96 12.66 -1.33
N LEU A 155 8.63 11.80 -0.36
CA LEU A 155 8.18 12.18 0.99
C LEU A 155 8.95 11.35 2.04
N PRO A 156 9.04 11.82 3.30
CA PRO A 156 9.66 11.03 4.35
C PRO A 156 8.92 9.71 4.58
N ALA A 157 9.66 8.60 4.69
CA ALA A 157 9.10 7.26 4.96
C ALA A 157 8.26 7.22 6.25
N MET A 158 8.67 8.02 7.24
CA MET A 158 8.00 8.21 8.52
C MET A 158 7.95 9.70 8.84
N ALA A 159 6.75 10.23 9.06
CA ALA A 159 6.53 11.61 9.49
C ALA A 159 6.25 11.66 11.00
N SER A 160 7.15 12.22 11.78
CA SER A 160 7.05 12.35 13.24
C SER A 160 7.38 13.75 13.75
N ARG A 161 7.23 14.76 12.90
CA ARG A 161 7.64 16.16 13.16
C ARG A 161 6.78 16.86 14.21
N PHE A 162 5.53 16.47 14.35
CA PHE A 162 4.55 17.10 15.24
C PHE A 162 4.12 16.14 16.36
N ALA A 163 3.61 16.71 17.45
CA ALA A 163 3.24 15.96 18.65
C ALA A 163 2.01 15.04 18.47
N SER A 164 1.22 15.24 17.42
CA SER A 164 0.02 14.44 17.16
C SER A 164 0.13 13.67 15.84
N ARG A 165 -0.41 12.44 15.81
CA ARG A 165 -0.51 11.63 14.59
C ARG A 165 -1.32 12.33 13.50
N GLU A 166 -2.37 13.05 13.89
CA GLU A 166 -3.21 13.79 12.97
C GLU A 166 -2.45 14.94 12.29
N ASP A 167 -1.65 15.71 13.04
CA ASP A 167 -0.83 16.79 12.47
C ASP A 167 0.33 16.25 11.62
N ASN A 168 0.89 15.09 11.96
CA ASN A 168 1.86 14.39 11.10
C ASN A 168 1.25 13.90 9.79
N PHE A 169 -0.02 13.49 9.79
CA PHE A 169 -0.72 13.16 8.55
C PHE A 169 -1.07 14.41 7.74
N ARG A 170 -1.51 15.50 8.39
CA ARG A 170 -1.69 16.81 7.75
C ARG A 170 -0.40 17.30 7.11
N PHE A 171 0.73 17.06 7.75
CA PHE A 171 2.05 17.39 7.22
C PHE A 171 2.36 16.66 5.90
N LEU A 172 2.09 15.35 5.82
CA LEU A 172 2.23 14.62 4.56
C LEU A 172 1.30 15.17 3.47
N LYS A 173 0.02 15.46 3.80
CA LYS A 173 -0.92 16.10 2.86
C LYS A 173 -0.43 17.46 2.38
N ALA A 174 0.10 18.30 3.28
CA ALA A 174 0.63 19.61 2.95
C ALA A 174 1.86 19.52 2.02
N ALA A 175 2.78 18.60 2.29
CA ALA A 175 3.94 18.34 1.42
C ALA A 175 3.49 17.86 0.03
N VAL A 176 2.54 16.93 -0.04
CA VAL A 176 1.95 16.47 -1.30
C VAL A 176 1.33 17.62 -2.09
N ALA A 177 0.49 18.43 -1.45
CA ALA A 177 -0.16 19.56 -2.11
C ALA A 177 0.85 20.62 -2.57
N TYR A 178 1.90 20.87 -1.79
CA TYR A 178 2.97 21.80 -2.17
C TYR A 178 3.74 21.31 -3.40
N LEU A 179 4.16 20.03 -3.42
CA LEU A 179 4.86 19.46 -4.57
C LEU A 179 3.97 19.37 -5.82
N TRP A 180 2.70 19.00 -5.65
CA TRP A 180 1.71 19.04 -6.72
C TRP A 180 1.57 20.45 -7.31
N ALA A 181 1.51 21.47 -6.46
CA ALA A 181 1.38 22.86 -6.89
C ALA A 181 2.58 23.34 -7.71
N GLN A 182 3.80 22.86 -7.41
CA GLN A 182 4.99 23.15 -8.23
C GLN A 182 4.79 22.67 -9.67
N THR A 183 4.32 21.43 -9.83
CA THR A 183 4.03 20.84 -11.14
C THR A 183 2.87 21.55 -11.82
N ARG A 184 1.73 21.72 -11.13
CA ARG A 184 0.51 22.33 -11.68
C ARG A 184 0.70 23.77 -12.14
N PHE A 185 1.45 24.57 -11.38
CA PHE A 185 1.60 26.00 -11.65
C PHE A 185 2.93 26.38 -12.31
N GLY A 186 3.58 25.41 -12.96
CA GLY A 186 4.68 25.66 -13.91
C GLY A 186 5.99 26.08 -13.28
N THR A 187 6.27 25.71 -12.03
CA THR A 187 7.57 25.92 -11.37
C THR A 187 8.70 25.26 -12.16
N TRP A 188 8.39 24.13 -12.79
CA TRP A 188 9.34 23.25 -13.49
C TRP A 188 9.39 23.40 -15.00
N ARG A 189 8.88 24.52 -15.55
CA ARG A 189 8.94 24.75 -17.00
C ARG A 189 10.39 24.81 -17.48
N PRO A 190 10.72 24.25 -18.67
CA PRO A 190 12.09 24.24 -19.19
C PRO A 190 12.74 25.63 -19.22
N GLU A 191 11.99 26.66 -19.63
CA GLU A 191 12.43 28.06 -19.67
C GLU A 191 12.90 28.60 -18.31
N ILE A 192 12.34 28.09 -17.21
CA ILE A 192 12.69 28.49 -15.85
C ILE A 192 13.99 27.78 -15.42
N ILE A 193 14.08 26.47 -15.66
CA ILE A 193 15.26 25.66 -15.32
C ILE A 193 16.49 26.22 -16.05
N GLU A 194 16.37 26.45 -17.35
CA GLU A 194 17.44 27.04 -18.17
C GLU A 194 17.86 28.43 -17.67
N ALA A 195 16.91 29.28 -17.30
CA ALA A 195 17.22 30.62 -16.83
C ALA A 195 17.91 30.61 -15.47
N LEU A 196 17.54 29.70 -14.56
CA LEU A 196 18.20 29.55 -13.26
C LEU A 196 19.68 29.14 -13.41
N ALA A 197 19.98 28.28 -14.38
CA ALA A 197 21.35 27.83 -14.67
C ALA A 197 22.24 28.94 -15.28
N ARG A 198 21.65 30.02 -15.83
CA ARG A 198 22.39 31.12 -16.46
C ARG A 198 22.82 32.23 -15.51
N PHE A 199 22.43 32.18 -14.24
CA PHE A 199 22.90 33.14 -13.23
C PHE A 199 24.36 32.88 -12.85
N ASP A 200 25.09 33.92 -12.46
CA ASP A 200 26.49 33.80 -12.00
C ASP A 200 26.62 32.91 -10.76
N ASP A 201 25.60 32.89 -9.90
CA ASP A 201 25.48 31.99 -8.74
C ASP A 201 24.15 31.20 -8.83
N PRO A 202 24.14 30.05 -9.54
CA PRO A 202 22.94 29.25 -9.76
C PRO A 202 22.33 28.73 -8.45
N ASP A 203 23.15 28.38 -7.45
CA ASP A 203 22.69 27.86 -6.16
C ASP A 203 21.93 28.93 -5.38
N ARG A 204 22.45 30.17 -5.38
CA ARG A 204 21.77 31.30 -4.75
C ARG A 204 20.51 31.68 -5.50
N ALA A 205 20.56 31.70 -6.83
CA ALA A 205 19.39 31.95 -7.67
C ALA A 205 18.29 30.94 -7.39
N LEU A 206 18.62 29.65 -7.31
CA LEU A 206 17.67 28.57 -7.02
C LEU A 206 17.05 28.70 -5.62
N ARG A 207 17.85 29.03 -4.60
CA ARG A 207 17.31 29.25 -3.25
C ARG A 207 16.38 30.47 -3.17
N LEU A 208 16.73 31.58 -3.83
CA LEU A 208 15.87 32.77 -3.92
C LEU A 208 14.59 32.46 -4.68
N PHE A 209 14.71 31.74 -5.81
CA PHE A 209 13.59 31.29 -6.60
C PHE A 209 12.64 30.43 -5.77
N HIS A 210 13.18 29.49 -4.97
CA HIS A 210 12.36 28.65 -4.12
C HIS A 210 11.55 29.47 -3.11
N VAL A 211 12.13 30.52 -2.50
CA VAL A 211 11.40 31.42 -1.59
C VAL A 211 10.26 32.14 -2.30
N PHE A 212 10.51 32.71 -3.48
CA PHE A 212 9.46 33.38 -4.26
C PHE A 212 8.38 32.40 -4.73
N GLU A 213 8.76 31.20 -5.13
CA GLU A 213 7.82 30.14 -5.47
C GLU A 213 7.00 29.70 -4.26
N THR A 214 7.57 29.61 -3.06
CA THR A 214 6.80 29.32 -1.86
C THR A 214 5.72 30.39 -1.63
N LEU A 215 6.05 31.67 -1.75
CA LEU A 215 5.06 32.77 -1.63
C LEU A 215 3.97 32.69 -2.72
N ARG A 216 4.38 32.45 -3.97
CA ARG A 216 3.45 32.36 -5.10
C ARG A 216 2.52 31.15 -4.97
N LEU A 217 3.07 29.98 -4.64
CA LEU A 217 2.34 28.72 -4.51
C LEU A 217 1.43 28.74 -3.28
N ASP A 218 1.84 29.33 -2.16
CA ASP A 218 0.98 29.52 -0.98
C ASP A 218 -0.30 30.28 -1.36
N ALA A 219 -0.17 31.40 -2.09
CA ALA A 219 -1.32 32.16 -2.59
C ALA A 219 -2.20 31.38 -3.60
N ARG A 220 -1.61 30.48 -4.39
CA ARG A 220 -2.34 29.62 -5.33
C ARG A 220 -3.13 28.54 -4.60
N ILE A 221 -2.48 27.83 -3.67
CA ILE A 221 -3.11 26.80 -2.84
C ILE A 221 -4.21 27.42 -1.96
N ALA A 222 -4.00 28.64 -1.44
CA ALA A 222 -5.03 29.35 -0.68
C ALA A 222 -6.33 29.59 -1.45
N ARG A 223 -6.24 29.79 -2.78
CA ARG A 223 -7.39 30.01 -3.67
C ARG A 223 -8.04 28.70 -4.10
N GLU A 224 -7.26 27.74 -4.56
CA GLU A 224 -7.80 26.49 -5.13
C GLU A 224 -8.15 25.45 -4.06
N LEU A 225 -7.38 25.39 -2.98
CA LEU A 225 -7.50 24.35 -1.94
C LEU A 225 -7.55 24.99 -0.54
N PRO A 226 -8.59 25.79 -0.23
CA PRO A 226 -8.67 26.55 1.02
C PRO A 226 -8.65 25.66 2.27
N GLY A 227 -9.13 24.42 2.18
CA GLY A 227 -9.05 23.44 3.26
C GLY A 227 -7.61 23.01 3.55
N ILE A 228 -6.83 22.70 2.52
CA ILE A 228 -5.41 22.32 2.67
C ILE A 228 -4.59 23.53 3.13
N HIS A 229 -4.87 24.73 2.62
CA HIS A 229 -4.18 25.93 3.06
C HIS A 229 -4.43 26.23 4.55
N ARG A 230 -5.62 25.93 5.10
CA ARG A 230 -5.87 26.01 6.56
C ARG A 230 -4.98 25.03 7.33
N ASP A 231 -4.84 23.79 6.85
CA ASP A 231 -3.93 22.80 7.43
C ASP A 231 -2.47 23.31 7.37
N MET A 232 -2.02 23.86 6.23
CA MET A 232 -0.67 24.44 6.08
C MET A 232 -0.40 25.58 7.06
N ARG A 233 -1.35 26.50 7.25
CA ARG A 233 -1.24 27.59 8.24
C ARG A 233 -1.15 27.07 9.68
N ARG A 234 -1.90 26.03 10.01
CA ARG A 234 -1.83 25.36 11.31
C ARG A 234 -0.44 24.76 11.54
N LEU A 235 0.09 24.03 10.56
CA LEU A 235 1.42 23.42 10.66
C LEU A 235 2.53 24.47 10.84
N ASN A 236 2.45 25.57 10.10
CA ASN A 236 3.38 26.70 10.25
C ASN A 236 3.31 27.30 11.66
N ALA A 237 2.10 27.48 12.21
CA ALA A 237 1.93 27.96 13.58
C ALA A 237 2.51 26.98 14.62
N LEU A 238 2.30 25.67 14.45
CA LEU A 238 2.86 24.64 15.32
C LEU A 238 4.39 24.58 15.25
N ALA A 239 4.96 24.84 14.07
CA ALA A 239 6.40 24.87 13.85
C ALA A 239 7.06 26.21 14.24
N GLY A 240 6.29 27.23 14.63
CA GLY A 240 6.79 28.58 14.88
C GLY A 240 7.31 29.29 13.62
N GLN A 241 6.88 28.85 12.44
CA GLN A 241 7.36 29.32 11.14
C GLN A 241 6.42 30.36 10.52
N CYS A 242 7.00 31.31 9.79
CA CYS A 242 6.26 32.36 9.09
C CYS A 242 6.49 32.26 7.58
N VAL A 243 5.41 32.15 6.81
CA VAL A 243 5.46 32.07 5.33
C VAL A 243 6.13 33.29 4.72
N CYS A 244 5.85 34.48 5.26
CA CYS A 244 6.38 35.73 4.74
C CYS A 244 6.87 36.61 5.90
N PRO A 245 8.19 36.62 6.18
CA PRO A 245 8.77 37.56 7.13
C PRO A 245 8.57 39.02 6.69
N PRO A 246 8.55 40.02 7.60
CA PRO A 246 8.24 41.43 7.27
C PRO A 246 9.06 42.02 6.11
N ARG A 247 10.34 41.64 6.00
CA ARG A 247 11.22 42.11 4.91
C ARG A 247 10.80 41.62 3.52
N TRP A 248 9.97 40.58 3.45
CA TRP A 248 9.55 39.92 2.21
C TRP A 248 8.13 40.30 1.77
N GLU A 249 7.41 41.12 2.54
CA GLU A 249 6.01 41.49 2.26
C GLU A 249 5.83 42.24 0.94
N VAL A 250 6.80 43.08 0.58
CA VAL A 250 6.78 43.85 -0.68
C VAL A 250 6.72 42.92 -1.89
N TRP A 251 7.47 41.81 -1.87
CA TRP A 251 7.46 40.82 -2.95
C TRP A 251 6.24 39.89 -2.88
N ARG A 252 5.79 39.54 -1.67
CA ARG A 252 4.55 38.78 -1.45
C ARG A 252 3.37 39.44 -2.14
N ASP A 253 3.15 40.72 -1.91
CA ASP A 253 1.98 41.43 -2.46
C ASP A 253 2.02 41.51 -3.98
N ARG A 254 3.23 41.55 -4.58
CA ARG A 254 3.41 41.45 -6.04
C ARG A 254 3.05 40.06 -6.54
N LEU A 255 3.56 39.00 -5.91
CA LEU A 255 3.35 37.59 -6.32
C LEU A 255 1.92 37.08 -6.03
N HIS A 256 1.25 37.63 -5.03
CA HIS A 256 -0.11 37.24 -4.67
C HIS A 256 -1.16 37.71 -5.69
N ARG A 257 -0.86 38.64 -6.60
CA ARG A 257 -1.82 39.09 -7.63
C ARG A 257 -2.29 37.93 -8.51
N ALA A 258 -3.58 37.94 -8.88
CA ALA A 258 -4.14 36.93 -9.78
C ALA A 258 -3.44 37.03 -11.14
N GLY A 259 -2.99 35.90 -11.69
CA GLY A 259 -2.33 35.84 -12.99
C GLY A 259 -0.81 35.65 -12.99
N ASN A 260 -0.12 35.84 -11.85
CA ASN A 260 1.33 35.61 -11.79
C ASN A 260 1.71 34.14 -12.03
N ARG A 261 2.77 33.94 -12.81
CA ARG A 261 3.35 32.67 -13.25
C ARG A 261 4.75 32.49 -12.64
N ALA A 262 5.32 31.30 -12.75
CA ALA A 262 6.68 31.03 -12.26
C ALA A 262 7.75 31.98 -12.84
N ARG A 263 7.57 32.45 -14.09
CA ARG A 263 8.44 33.46 -14.70
C ARG A 263 8.47 34.77 -13.91
N ASP A 264 7.38 35.15 -13.26
CA ASP A 264 7.33 36.40 -12.49
C ASP A 264 8.16 36.27 -11.19
N SER A 265 8.22 35.06 -10.61
CA SER A 265 9.16 34.73 -9.53
C SER A 265 10.61 34.81 -9.99
N LEU A 266 10.91 34.33 -11.20
CA LEU A 266 12.25 34.40 -11.79
C LEU A 266 12.71 35.84 -12.03
N VAL A 267 11.81 36.73 -12.50
CA VAL A 267 12.11 38.16 -12.64
C VAL A 267 12.51 38.77 -11.29
N LEU A 268 11.84 38.39 -10.20
CA LEU A 268 12.20 38.85 -8.84
C LEU A 268 13.56 38.32 -8.39
N VAL A 269 13.95 37.11 -8.79
CA VAL A 269 15.31 36.61 -8.53
C VAL A 269 16.33 37.54 -9.18
N ALA A 270 16.15 37.89 -10.45
CA ALA A 270 17.04 38.79 -11.16
C ALA A 270 17.11 40.19 -10.53
N GLU A 271 15.97 40.71 -10.03
CA GLU A 271 15.92 42.02 -9.35
C GLU A 271 16.67 42.02 -8.00
N VAL A 272 16.69 40.89 -7.29
CA VAL A 272 17.09 40.84 -5.87
C VAL A 272 18.42 40.13 -5.64
N ILE A 273 18.88 39.29 -6.56
CA ILE A 273 20.08 38.45 -6.37
C ILE A 273 21.33 39.28 -6.06
N ALA A 274 21.49 40.45 -6.68
CA ALA A 274 22.61 41.37 -6.43
C ALA A 274 22.62 41.94 -5.01
N ALA A 275 21.44 42.16 -4.41
CA ALA A 275 21.31 42.67 -3.05
C ALA A 275 21.51 41.58 -1.97
N SER A 276 21.52 40.30 -2.38
CA SER A 276 21.74 39.12 -1.55
C SER A 276 21.09 39.17 -0.16
N PRO A 277 19.75 39.34 -0.06
CA PRO A 277 19.07 39.41 1.22
C PRO A 277 19.18 38.09 2.01
N PRO A 278 19.12 38.11 3.35
CA PRO A 278 19.05 36.89 4.13
C PRO A 278 17.78 36.11 3.76
N LEU A 279 17.93 34.80 3.54
CA LEU A 279 16.83 33.92 3.17
C LEU A 279 15.97 33.61 4.39
N PRO A 280 14.63 33.54 4.26
CA PRO A 280 13.76 32.99 5.29
C PRO A 280 14.11 31.54 5.62
N GLU A 281 13.77 31.10 6.83
CA GLU A 281 13.82 29.67 7.16
C GLU A 281 12.83 28.88 6.30
N PRO A 282 13.22 27.73 5.74
CA PRO A 282 12.32 26.90 4.95
C PRO A 282 11.12 26.40 5.75
N LEU A 283 9.94 26.43 5.14
CA LEU A 283 8.72 25.90 5.76
C LEU A 283 8.81 24.38 5.89
N CYS A 284 8.08 23.82 6.85
CA CYS A 284 8.21 22.41 7.19
C CYS A 284 7.97 21.48 6.01
N TYR A 285 7.03 21.83 5.12
CA TYR A 285 6.61 21.07 3.94
C TYR A 285 7.33 21.48 2.64
N GLN A 286 8.21 22.49 2.69
CA GLN A 286 8.80 23.12 1.50
C GLN A 286 9.76 22.20 0.74
N GLY A 287 10.52 21.36 1.44
CA GLY A 287 11.45 20.44 0.81
C GLY A 287 12.62 21.12 0.06
N ALA A 288 13.16 20.42 -0.92
CA ALA A 288 14.27 20.87 -1.76
C ALA A 288 13.90 20.84 -3.26
N LEU A 289 14.57 21.68 -4.06
CA LEU A 289 14.45 21.70 -5.51
C LEU A 289 15.67 21.02 -6.13
N TYR A 290 15.43 20.13 -7.10
CA TYR A 290 16.48 19.46 -7.87
C TYR A 290 16.26 19.67 -9.38
N PRO A 291 16.61 20.84 -9.93
CA PRO A 291 16.34 21.17 -11.33
C PRO A 291 16.93 20.15 -12.32
N GLU A 292 18.15 19.66 -12.07
CA GLU A 292 18.81 18.68 -12.94
C GLU A 292 18.03 17.36 -13.04
N ARG A 293 17.54 16.84 -11.91
CA ARG A 293 16.70 15.61 -11.88
C ARG A 293 15.37 15.81 -12.58
N VAL A 294 14.77 16.98 -12.38
CA VAL A 294 13.52 17.34 -13.04
C VAL A 294 13.74 17.45 -14.54
N GLU A 295 14.81 18.08 -14.99
CA GLU A 295 15.13 18.24 -16.42
C GLU A 295 15.34 16.89 -17.10
N GLU A 296 16.06 15.97 -16.46
CA GLU A 296 16.28 14.60 -16.98
C GLU A 296 14.95 13.85 -17.17
N VAL A 297 14.12 13.79 -16.14
CA VAL A 297 12.82 13.09 -16.18
C VAL A 297 11.85 13.77 -17.14
N LEU A 298 11.78 15.11 -17.11
CA LEU A 298 10.91 15.89 -17.98
C LEU A 298 11.28 15.73 -19.45
N ARG A 299 12.57 15.75 -19.79
CA ARG A 299 13.04 15.58 -21.18
C ARG A 299 12.65 14.21 -21.73
N ALA A 300 12.94 13.14 -20.99
CA ALA A 300 12.57 11.78 -21.38
C ALA A 300 11.05 11.67 -21.60
N ARG A 301 10.25 12.15 -20.65
CA ARG A 301 8.78 12.14 -20.75
C ARG A 301 8.27 12.94 -21.95
N LEU A 302 8.79 14.15 -22.19
CA LEU A 302 8.33 14.97 -23.30
C LEU A 302 8.63 14.36 -24.67
N GLU A 303 9.73 13.61 -24.80
CA GLU A 303 10.05 12.86 -26.01
C GLU A 303 9.06 11.71 -26.23
N ASP A 304 8.78 10.93 -25.18
CA ASP A 304 7.83 9.81 -25.23
C ASP A 304 6.39 10.30 -25.48
N GLU A 305 5.95 11.36 -24.79
CA GLU A 305 4.62 11.95 -24.98
C GLU A 305 4.46 12.57 -26.36
N LYS A 306 5.52 13.19 -26.91
CA LYS A 306 5.52 13.68 -28.30
C LYS A 306 5.33 12.55 -29.28
N ALA A 307 6.11 11.47 -29.15
CA ALA A 307 6.01 10.30 -30.01
C ALA A 307 4.64 9.63 -29.91
N GLY A 308 4.14 9.45 -28.68
CA GLY A 308 2.83 8.91 -28.38
C GLY A 308 1.71 9.72 -29.02
N LEU A 309 1.74 11.05 -28.91
CA LEU A 309 0.69 11.91 -29.45
C LEU A 309 0.65 11.85 -30.97
N ARG A 310 1.81 11.92 -31.62
CA ARG A 310 1.91 11.85 -33.09
C ARG A 310 1.41 10.51 -33.63
N SER A 311 1.68 9.40 -32.94
CA SER A 311 1.19 8.08 -33.33
C SER A 311 -0.32 7.93 -33.16
N LEU A 312 -0.90 8.47 -32.07
CA LEU A 312 -2.34 8.46 -31.84
C LEU A 312 -3.08 9.35 -32.85
N LEU A 313 -2.50 10.51 -33.22
CA LEU A 313 -3.07 11.40 -34.23
C LEU A 313 -3.14 10.73 -35.63
N VAL A 314 -2.24 9.80 -35.96
CA VAL A 314 -2.34 9.03 -37.22
C VAL A 314 -3.58 8.14 -37.23
N ARG A 315 -3.85 7.44 -36.13
CA ARG A 315 -5.05 6.59 -36.00
C ARG A 315 -6.31 7.45 -36.02
N TYR A 316 -6.30 8.54 -35.26
CA TYR A 316 -7.43 9.46 -35.18
C TYR A 316 -7.72 10.17 -36.51
N LYS A 317 -6.69 10.52 -37.28
CA LYS A 317 -6.83 11.04 -38.65
C LYS A 317 -7.62 10.07 -39.54
N LYS A 318 -7.24 8.78 -39.54
CA LYS A 318 -7.91 7.74 -40.34
C LYS A 318 -9.38 7.54 -39.95
N GLU A 319 -9.68 7.63 -38.64
CA GLU A 319 -11.05 7.56 -38.13
C GLU A 319 -11.87 8.75 -38.65
N LEU A 320 -11.37 9.98 -38.49
CA LEU A 320 -12.07 11.20 -38.94
C LEU A 320 -12.29 11.24 -40.47
N GLU A 321 -11.31 10.78 -41.25
CA GLU A 321 -11.42 10.66 -42.72
C GLU A 321 -12.44 9.58 -43.14
N SER A 322 -12.66 8.55 -42.31
CA SER A 322 -13.65 7.51 -42.60
C SER A 322 -15.10 7.94 -42.27
N GLU A 323 -15.27 8.82 -41.28
CA GLU A 323 -16.59 9.33 -40.85
C GLU A 323 -17.09 10.51 -41.69
N GLN A 324 -16.17 11.26 -42.31
CA GLN A 324 -16.48 12.30 -43.28
C GLN A 324 -15.69 12.05 -44.57
N PRO A 325 -16.28 11.40 -45.60
CA PRO A 325 -15.68 11.36 -46.91
C PRO A 325 -15.75 12.77 -47.50
N THR A 326 -14.81 13.63 -47.11
CA THR A 326 -14.59 14.90 -47.80
C THR A 326 -14.10 14.58 -49.19
N SER A 327 -14.82 15.09 -50.20
CA SER A 327 -14.32 15.23 -51.56
C SER A 327 -12.91 15.83 -51.50
N GLU A 328 -11.95 15.11 -52.06
CA GLU A 328 -10.55 15.56 -52.22
C GLU A 328 -10.53 17.05 -52.62
N PRO A 329 -9.92 17.94 -51.82
CA PRO A 329 -9.35 19.14 -52.41
C PRO A 329 -8.15 18.68 -53.23
N GLU A 330 -8.13 19.02 -54.51
CA GLU A 330 -6.93 18.92 -55.35
C GLU A 330 -5.79 19.71 -54.69
N ALA A 331 -4.93 19.03 -53.93
CA ALA A 331 -3.76 19.64 -53.33
C ALA A 331 -2.66 19.79 -54.39
N ALA A 332 -2.28 21.04 -54.66
CA ALA A 332 -1.08 21.36 -55.42
C ALA A 332 0.17 20.77 -54.71
N PRO A 333 1.14 20.24 -55.47
CA PRO A 333 2.29 19.56 -54.88
C PRO A 333 3.22 20.58 -54.20
N GLY A 334 3.29 20.56 -52.86
CA GLY A 334 4.31 21.30 -52.11
C GLY A 334 3.91 21.93 -50.77
N ALA A 335 2.65 21.86 -50.34
CA ALA A 335 2.26 22.33 -49.00
C ALA A 335 2.09 21.12 -48.05
N GLU A 336 2.95 20.99 -47.04
CA GLU A 336 2.70 20.12 -45.90
C GLU A 336 1.52 20.69 -45.10
N GLU A 337 0.28 20.40 -45.51
CA GLU A 337 -0.89 20.77 -44.71
C GLU A 337 -0.88 19.94 -43.42
N THR A 338 -0.71 20.59 -42.28
CA THR A 338 -0.86 20.00 -40.96
C THR A 338 -2.36 19.84 -40.67
N PRO A 339 -2.90 18.60 -40.65
CA PRO A 339 -4.35 18.40 -40.60
C PRO A 339 -4.96 18.75 -39.23
N PHE A 340 -4.14 18.75 -38.16
CA PHE A 340 -4.56 19.13 -36.82
C PHE A 340 -3.99 20.48 -36.40
N ALA A 341 -4.81 21.30 -35.74
CA ALA A 341 -4.41 22.53 -35.08
C ALA A 341 -5.00 22.61 -33.66
N ALA A 342 -4.40 23.42 -32.79
CA ALA A 342 -4.87 23.63 -31.42
C ALA A 342 -5.21 25.10 -31.20
N ARG A 343 -6.42 25.37 -30.71
CA ARG A 343 -6.85 26.71 -30.30
C ARG A 343 -7.16 26.73 -28.82
N LYS A 344 -6.67 27.75 -28.10
CA LYS A 344 -7.09 27.99 -26.71
C LYS A 344 -8.51 28.55 -26.72
N LYS A 345 -9.40 27.95 -25.95
CA LYS A 345 -10.76 28.46 -25.73
C LYS A 345 -10.66 29.75 -24.91
N GLU A 346 -11.10 30.87 -25.47
CA GLU A 346 -11.17 32.14 -24.74
C GLU A 346 -12.41 32.13 -23.85
N GLY A 347 -12.25 32.11 -22.53
CA GLY A 347 -13.40 32.21 -21.62
C GLY A 347 -13.20 31.87 -20.16
N ASP A 348 -12.19 31.10 -19.75
CA ASP A 348 -12.03 30.73 -18.34
C ASP A 348 -11.00 31.61 -17.60
N GLU A 349 -11.48 32.33 -16.59
CA GLU A 349 -10.69 33.20 -15.70
C GLU A 349 -9.76 32.41 -14.74
N HIS A 350 -9.69 31.08 -14.87
CA HIS A 350 -8.84 30.21 -14.05
C HIS A 350 -7.44 30.04 -14.66
N PRO A 351 -6.36 30.50 -14.00
CA PRO A 351 -5.01 30.41 -14.55
C PRO A 351 -4.49 28.97 -14.40
N GLY A 352 -4.83 28.12 -15.38
CA GLY A 352 -4.47 26.70 -15.39
C GLY A 352 -5.34 25.85 -16.31
N ASP A 353 -6.57 26.28 -16.62
CA ASP A 353 -7.56 25.55 -17.41
C ASP A 353 -7.78 26.17 -18.78
N GLY A 354 -6.70 26.36 -19.53
CA GLY A 354 -6.88 26.61 -20.96
C GLY A 354 -7.36 25.32 -21.60
N GLU A 355 -8.66 25.03 -21.61
CA GLU A 355 -9.20 23.96 -22.48
C GLU A 355 -8.73 24.26 -23.90
N ILE A 356 -7.90 23.37 -24.45
CA ILE A 356 -7.48 23.44 -25.84
C ILE A 356 -8.52 22.70 -26.66
N GLU A 357 -9.09 23.41 -27.62
CA GLU A 357 -9.94 22.83 -28.65
C GLU A 357 -9.04 22.32 -29.78
N LEU A 358 -9.09 21.01 -30.02
CA LEU A 358 -8.39 20.39 -31.15
C LEU A 358 -9.24 20.59 -32.40
N LEU A 359 -8.61 21.10 -33.47
CA LEU A 359 -9.21 21.37 -34.76
C LEU A 359 -8.67 20.35 -35.77
N PHE A 360 -9.53 19.84 -36.64
CA PHE A 360 -9.17 19.05 -37.82
C PHE A 360 -9.69 19.79 -39.07
N HIS A 361 -8.80 20.21 -39.98
CA HIS A 361 -9.13 21.11 -41.10
C HIS A 361 -10.02 22.30 -40.68
N ASP A 362 -9.60 23.03 -39.65
CA ASP A 362 -10.30 24.19 -39.05
C ASP A 362 -11.68 23.90 -38.43
N LYS A 363 -12.06 22.62 -38.27
CA LYS A 363 -13.30 22.22 -37.57
C LYS A 363 -13.00 21.64 -36.19
N PRO A 364 -13.74 22.02 -35.13
CA PRO A 364 -13.61 21.41 -33.81
C PRO A 364 -13.87 19.91 -33.85
N VAL A 365 -12.97 19.14 -33.26
CA VAL A 365 -13.11 17.69 -33.10
C VAL A 365 -12.99 17.30 -31.63
N SER A 366 -13.69 16.24 -31.24
CA SER A 366 -13.62 15.69 -29.89
C SER A 366 -12.59 14.57 -29.81
N PRO A 367 -11.36 14.84 -29.31
CA PRO A 367 -10.32 13.82 -29.26
C PRO A 367 -10.74 12.66 -28.34
N PRO A 368 -10.33 11.41 -28.66
CA PRO A 368 -10.52 10.26 -27.78
C PRO A 368 -9.80 10.44 -26.43
N GLU A 369 -10.20 9.66 -25.42
CA GLU A 369 -9.75 9.85 -24.02
C GLU A 369 -8.22 9.73 -23.86
N ASN A 370 -7.58 8.81 -24.58
CA ASN A 370 -6.13 8.66 -24.61
C ASN A 370 -5.40 9.89 -25.18
N VAL A 371 -5.93 10.50 -26.25
CA VAL A 371 -5.40 11.74 -26.85
C VAL A 371 -5.60 12.92 -25.89
N ARG A 372 -6.79 13.05 -25.28
CA ARG A 372 -7.07 14.08 -24.26
C ARG A 372 -6.11 13.99 -23.08
N ARG A 373 -5.90 12.79 -22.55
CA ARG A 373 -4.98 12.55 -21.43
C ARG A 373 -3.56 13.00 -21.75
N LEU A 374 -3.08 12.69 -22.95
CA LEU A 374 -1.73 13.04 -23.38
C LEU A 374 -1.56 14.55 -23.61
N ILE A 375 -2.56 15.20 -24.25
CA ILE A 375 -2.60 16.65 -24.39
C ILE A 375 -2.57 17.33 -23.01
N SER A 376 -3.39 16.87 -22.06
CA SER A 376 -3.41 17.40 -20.70
C SER A 376 -2.07 17.25 -19.99
N SER A 377 -1.35 16.14 -20.18
CA SER A 377 -0.02 15.95 -19.60
C SER A 377 1.01 16.92 -20.18
N ILE A 378 1.08 17.03 -21.50
CA ILE A 378 1.97 17.98 -22.21
C ILE A 378 1.66 19.42 -21.80
N MET A 379 0.38 19.75 -21.64
CA MET A 379 -0.07 21.06 -21.20
C MET A 379 0.38 21.42 -19.79
N LEU A 380 0.42 20.46 -18.85
CA LEU A 380 0.92 20.69 -17.50
C LEU A 380 2.41 21.07 -17.53
N ASP A 381 3.18 20.41 -18.40
CA ASP A 381 4.62 20.54 -18.48
C ASP A 381 5.07 21.79 -19.26
N LEU A 382 4.45 22.07 -20.42
CA LEU A 382 4.83 23.17 -21.31
C LEU A 382 3.93 24.41 -21.19
N GLY A 383 2.70 24.25 -20.67
CA GLY A 383 1.70 25.33 -20.60
C GLY A 383 1.00 25.66 -21.93
N GLY A 384 1.19 24.82 -22.93
CA GLY A 384 0.59 24.91 -24.26
C GLY A 384 1.00 23.70 -25.10
N LEU A 385 0.30 23.46 -26.21
CA LEU A 385 0.59 22.38 -27.13
C LEU A 385 1.40 22.93 -28.33
N PRO A 386 2.68 22.54 -28.51
CA PRO A 386 3.48 23.03 -29.62
C PRO A 386 2.96 22.54 -31.00
N PRO A 387 3.04 23.35 -32.07
CA PRO A 387 2.51 22.95 -33.38
C PRO A 387 3.16 21.68 -33.96
N ASP A 388 4.45 21.46 -33.69
CA ASP A 388 5.21 20.29 -34.14
C ASP A 388 4.76 18.97 -33.47
N TYR A 389 4.02 19.05 -32.36
CA TYR A 389 3.40 17.89 -31.70
C TYR A 389 2.11 17.44 -32.40
N LEU A 390 1.49 18.31 -33.20
CA LEU A 390 0.22 18.07 -33.89
C LEU A 390 0.40 17.52 -35.31
N VAL A 391 1.63 17.36 -35.77
CA VAL A 391 1.94 16.79 -37.08
C VAL A 391 1.87 15.26 -36.97
N PRO A 392 0.96 14.57 -37.68
CA PRO A 392 0.98 13.11 -37.73
C PRO A 392 2.36 12.60 -38.17
N ALA A 393 2.78 11.43 -37.70
CA ALA A 393 3.98 10.80 -38.25
C ALA A 393 3.74 10.49 -39.75
N GLY A 394 4.68 10.87 -40.64
CA GLY A 394 4.55 10.62 -42.08
C GLY A 394 4.73 9.15 -42.47
N ASP A 395 4.38 8.79 -43.71
CA ASP A 395 4.50 7.42 -44.25
C ASP A 395 5.95 6.92 -44.42
N GLY A 396 6.94 7.79 -44.18
CA GLY A 396 8.34 7.41 -44.07
C GLY A 396 8.61 6.81 -42.69
N HIS A 397 9.17 5.61 -42.65
CA HIS A 397 9.61 4.86 -41.47
C HIS A 397 10.33 5.73 -40.42
N TYR A 398 9.56 6.41 -39.59
CA TYR A 398 10.01 7.06 -38.38
C TYR A 398 9.46 6.22 -37.23
N LYS A 399 10.23 5.18 -36.86
CA LYS A 399 10.03 4.45 -35.61
C LYS A 399 10.51 5.37 -34.49
N PRO A 400 9.62 5.89 -33.64
CA PRO A 400 10.07 6.62 -32.46
C PRO A 400 10.86 5.66 -31.56
N LYS A 401 12.08 6.03 -31.18
CA LYS A 401 12.59 5.59 -29.87
C LYS A 401 11.58 6.08 -28.83
N GLY A 402 11.10 5.19 -27.97
CA GLY A 402 10.02 5.47 -27.02
C GLY A 402 8.72 4.71 -27.28
N ALA A 403 8.14 4.74 -28.49
CA ALA A 403 6.84 4.08 -28.73
C ALA A 403 6.92 2.59 -29.12
N GLU A 404 8.13 2.08 -29.36
CA GLU A 404 8.42 0.64 -29.24
C GLU A 404 9.19 0.35 -27.94
N GLU A 405 9.59 1.34 -27.12
CA GLU A 405 10.43 1.11 -25.91
C GLU A 405 9.65 0.93 -24.61
N GLU A 406 8.34 1.22 -24.56
CA GLU A 406 7.45 0.63 -23.54
C GLU A 406 7.11 -0.86 -23.83
N GLU A 407 7.44 -1.37 -25.04
CA GLU A 407 7.33 -2.80 -25.40
C GLU A 407 8.69 -3.50 -25.67
N GLU A 408 9.83 -2.81 -25.85
CA GLU A 408 11.12 -3.45 -26.24
C GLU A 408 12.31 -3.26 -25.28
N ASN A 409 12.27 -2.42 -24.23
CA ASN A 409 13.43 -2.25 -23.34
C ASN A 409 13.21 -2.51 -21.84
N ALA A 410 12.31 -3.46 -21.53
CA ALA A 410 12.52 -4.37 -20.40
C ALA A 410 13.13 -5.71 -20.90
N GLY A 411 14.37 -5.63 -21.39
CA GLY A 411 15.28 -6.77 -21.37
C GLY A 411 15.68 -7.37 -22.71
N ALA A 412 16.19 -6.58 -23.67
CA ALA A 412 16.93 -7.10 -24.82
C ALA A 412 18.32 -7.64 -24.39
N ASP A 413 18.32 -8.72 -23.60
CA ASP A 413 19.36 -9.76 -23.60
C ASP A 413 18.85 -11.12 -23.08
N VAL A 414 17.53 -11.29 -22.93
CA VAL A 414 16.92 -12.59 -22.54
C VAL A 414 15.61 -12.86 -23.28
N TRP A 415 15.53 -12.56 -24.58
CA TRP A 415 14.36 -12.87 -25.42
C TRP A 415 14.72 -13.81 -26.57
N SER A 416 14.85 -15.09 -26.23
CA SER A 416 14.62 -16.19 -27.17
C SER A 416 13.66 -17.18 -26.50
N GLY A 417 12.41 -17.24 -27.00
CA GLY A 417 11.44 -18.29 -26.71
C GLY A 417 10.12 -17.87 -26.03
N ALA A 418 9.04 -17.84 -26.82
CA ALA A 418 7.66 -18.26 -26.50
C ALA A 418 6.79 -17.51 -25.45
N TYR A 419 6.63 -16.17 -25.54
CA TYR A 419 5.74 -15.41 -24.63
C TYR A 419 4.66 -14.49 -25.25
N HIS A 420 4.37 -14.57 -26.55
CA HIS A 420 3.26 -13.81 -27.16
C HIS A 420 2.00 -14.66 -27.35
N GLU A 421 1.35 -15.01 -26.25
CA GLU A 421 -0.02 -15.54 -26.26
C GLU A 421 -0.89 -14.66 -25.37
N ARG A 422 -2.11 -14.32 -25.82
CA ARG A 422 -3.08 -13.49 -25.07
C ARG A 422 -3.32 -14.12 -23.69
N GLY A 423 -3.26 -13.33 -22.60
CA GLY A 423 -3.61 -13.77 -21.23
C GLY A 423 -2.44 -13.92 -20.24
N ALA A 424 -1.26 -13.36 -20.52
CA ALA A 424 -0.13 -13.36 -19.60
C ALA A 424 -0.04 -12.06 -18.75
N HIS A 425 0.06 -12.20 -17.44
CA HIS A 425 0.20 -11.15 -16.44
C HIS A 425 1.62 -11.16 -15.84
N LEU A 426 2.21 -9.98 -15.62
CA LEU A 426 3.55 -9.86 -15.04
C LEU A 426 3.46 -9.51 -13.56
N TYR A 427 4.23 -10.21 -12.72
CA TYR A 427 4.29 -9.99 -11.28
C TYR A 427 5.71 -9.78 -10.79
N ASN A 428 5.82 -8.95 -9.75
CA ASN A 428 7.05 -8.76 -9.01
C ASN A 428 7.28 -9.93 -8.06
N GLU A 429 8.54 -10.30 -7.87
CA GLU A 429 8.96 -11.29 -6.89
C GLU A 429 9.80 -10.64 -5.80
N TRP A 430 9.58 -11.02 -4.54
CA TRP A 430 10.38 -10.56 -3.44
C TRP A 430 11.69 -11.35 -3.33
N ASP A 431 12.81 -10.63 -3.36
CA ASP A 431 14.12 -11.20 -3.10
C ASP A 431 14.55 -10.84 -1.67
N PHE A 432 14.47 -11.80 -0.75
CA PHE A 432 14.77 -11.58 0.66
C PHE A 432 16.25 -11.25 0.91
N ARG A 433 17.17 -11.78 0.08
CA ARG A 433 18.61 -11.52 0.19
C ARG A 433 18.92 -10.06 -0.17
N ARG A 434 18.23 -9.53 -1.18
CA ARG A 434 18.36 -8.13 -1.63
C ARG A 434 17.47 -7.15 -0.89
N ARG A 435 16.48 -7.64 -0.13
CA ARG A 435 15.42 -6.86 0.51
C ARG A 435 14.71 -5.92 -0.48
N SER A 436 14.53 -6.39 -1.71
CA SER A 436 13.96 -5.61 -2.81
C SER A 436 13.15 -6.49 -3.75
N TYR A 437 12.18 -5.91 -4.46
CA TYR A 437 11.44 -6.63 -5.49
C TYR A 437 12.23 -6.73 -6.79
N ARG A 438 12.22 -7.91 -7.39
CA ARG A 438 12.56 -8.11 -8.81
C ARG A 438 11.34 -7.74 -9.63
N LYS A 439 11.45 -6.65 -10.41
CA LYS A 439 10.34 -6.12 -11.20
C LYS A 439 10.02 -7.05 -12.38
N ASN A 440 8.72 -7.25 -12.66
CA ASN A 440 8.20 -8.02 -13.80
C ASN A 440 8.90 -9.38 -13.98
N TRP A 441 9.20 -10.04 -12.86
CA TRP A 441 10.08 -11.19 -12.83
C TRP A 441 9.36 -12.49 -13.15
N CYS A 442 8.10 -12.59 -12.72
CA CYS A 442 7.26 -13.76 -12.91
C CYS A 442 6.19 -13.49 -13.98
N VAL A 443 5.99 -14.46 -14.88
CA VAL A 443 4.93 -14.42 -15.89
C VAL A 443 3.85 -15.43 -15.50
N MET A 444 2.64 -14.92 -15.29
CA MET A 444 1.47 -15.65 -14.83
C MET A 444 0.44 -15.77 -15.94
N ARG A 445 -0.16 -16.95 -16.12
CA ARG A 445 -1.20 -17.19 -17.13
C ARG A 445 -2.44 -17.74 -16.45
N GLU A 446 -3.61 -17.22 -16.83
CA GLU A 446 -4.88 -17.78 -16.39
C GLU A 446 -5.41 -18.74 -17.46
N LEU A 447 -5.63 -19.99 -17.08
CA LEU A 447 -6.16 -21.07 -17.92
C LEU A 447 -7.46 -21.57 -17.29
N THR A 448 -8.36 -22.14 -18.09
CA THR A 448 -9.58 -22.79 -17.58
C THR A 448 -9.36 -24.30 -17.52
N VAL A 449 -9.84 -24.96 -16.46
CA VAL A 449 -9.81 -26.43 -16.39
C VAL A 449 -10.86 -27.00 -17.33
N GLU A 450 -10.47 -28.00 -18.13
CA GLU A 450 -11.41 -28.72 -18.98
C GLU A 450 -12.27 -29.68 -18.16
N PRO A 451 -13.60 -29.66 -18.34
CA PRO A 451 -14.48 -30.55 -17.61
C PRO A 451 -14.29 -32.00 -18.05
N LYS A 452 -14.15 -32.91 -17.07
CA LYS A 452 -14.11 -34.35 -17.30
C LYS A 452 -15.43 -34.96 -16.84
N VAL A 453 -16.10 -35.65 -17.75
CA VAL A 453 -17.29 -36.44 -17.43
C VAL A 453 -16.84 -37.85 -17.08
N ASP A 454 -16.66 -38.11 -15.79
CA ASP A 454 -16.37 -39.44 -15.25
C ASP A 454 -17.36 -39.80 -14.13
N GLY A 455 -17.40 -41.07 -13.73
CA GLY A 455 -18.25 -41.54 -12.62
C GLY A 455 -17.76 -41.09 -11.24
N PHE A 456 -16.71 -40.26 -11.16
CA PHE A 456 -16.06 -39.85 -9.91
C PHE A 456 -17.01 -39.08 -9.02
N VAL A 457 -17.68 -38.06 -9.57
CA VAL A 457 -18.57 -37.16 -8.80
C VAL A 457 -19.70 -37.96 -8.14
N ALA A 458 -20.34 -38.86 -8.90
CA ALA A 458 -21.40 -39.71 -8.39
C ALA A 458 -20.89 -40.66 -7.29
N ALA A 459 -19.73 -41.29 -7.50
CA ALA A 459 -19.11 -42.18 -6.51
C ALA A 459 -18.72 -41.44 -5.22
N THR A 460 -18.21 -40.21 -5.31
CA THR A 460 -17.89 -39.37 -4.15
C THR A 460 -19.13 -39.05 -3.33
N PHE A 461 -20.23 -38.63 -3.98
CA PHE A 461 -21.47 -38.32 -3.27
C PHE A 461 -22.11 -39.56 -2.64
N GLU A 462 -22.01 -40.73 -3.27
CA GLU A 462 -22.46 -41.98 -2.67
C GLU A 462 -21.64 -42.34 -1.42
N LYS A 463 -20.30 -42.29 -1.55
CA LYS A 463 -19.32 -42.56 -0.48
C LYS A 463 -19.52 -41.66 0.74
N TYR A 464 -19.81 -40.38 0.54
CA TYR A 464 -19.89 -39.37 1.61
C TYR A 464 -21.31 -38.88 1.92
N SER A 465 -22.36 -39.52 1.39
CA SER A 465 -23.78 -39.17 1.60
C SER A 465 -24.17 -38.89 3.05
N ARG A 466 -23.68 -39.72 3.99
CA ARG A 466 -23.92 -39.55 5.44
C ARG A 466 -23.22 -38.31 6.01
N HIS A 467 -22.00 -38.02 5.56
CA HIS A 467 -21.23 -36.86 6.02
C HIS A 467 -21.82 -35.56 5.48
N LEU A 468 -22.30 -35.55 4.23
CA LEU A 468 -22.97 -34.41 3.60
C LEU A 468 -24.21 -33.96 4.37
N SER A 469 -25.01 -34.91 4.87
CA SER A 469 -26.20 -34.59 5.67
C SER A 469 -25.85 -33.90 6.99
N GLY A 470 -24.77 -34.32 7.66
CA GLY A 470 -24.29 -33.67 8.89
C GLY A 470 -23.61 -32.32 8.64
N LEU A 471 -22.89 -32.23 7.52
CA LEU A 471 -22.21 -31.03 7.05
C LEU A 471 -23.22 -29.94 6.69
N ARG A 472 -24.28 -30.25 5.91
CA ARG A 472 -25.36 -29.31 5.61
C ARG A 472 -25.98 -28.73 6.90
N LYS A 473 -26.33 -29.58 7.88
CA LYS A 473 -26.85 -29.12 9.17
C LYS A 473 -25.88 -28.21 9.94
N THR A 474 -24.59 -28.55 9.93
CA THR A 474 -23.56 -27.75 10.61
C THR A 474 -23.41 -26.38 9.96
N PHE A 475 -23.44 -26.32 8.63
CA PHE A 475 -23.32 -25.08 7.87
C PHE A 475 -24.62 -24.25 7.88
N GLU A 476 -25.79 -24.89 7.90
CA GLU A 476 -27.08 -24.23 8.15
C GLU A 476 -27.07 -23.50 9.51
N ALA A 477 -26.59 -24.16 10.57
CA ALA A 477 -26.46 -23.54 11.89
C ALA A 477 -25.47 -22.35 11.90
N LEU A 478 -24.51 -22.32 10.98
CA LEU A 478 -23.55 -21.22 10.85
C LEU A 478 -24.07 -20.04 10.06
N ARG A 479 -25.12 -20.21 9.25
CA ARG A 479 -25.69 -19.15 8.39
C ARG A 479 -26.08 -17.91 9.19
N GLY A 480 -26.35 -18.07 10.49
CA GLY A 480 -26.90 -17.01 11.33
C GLY A 480 -28.39 -16.87 11.06
N GLU A 481 -29.17 -16.65 12.11
CA GLU A 481 -30.58 -16.31 11.98
C GLU A 481 -30.72 -14.82 12.27
N ASP A 482 -31.65 -14.16 11.58
CA ASP A 482 -32.09 -12.83 11.96
C ASP A 482 -32.63 -12.89 13.40
N LYS A 483 -32.02 -12.13 14.30
CA LYS A 483 -32.38 -12.16 15.73
C LYS A 483 -33.05 -10.86 16.11
N TRP A 484 -34.17 -10.99 16.80
CA TRP A 484 -34.78 -9.88 17.50
C TRP A 484 -33.99 -9.60 18.77
N LEU A 485 -33.27 -8.48 18.80
CA LEU A 485 -32.72 -7.93 20.03
C LEU A 485 -33.85 -7.30 20.82
N LYS A 486 -33.88 -7.59 22.12
CA LYS A 486 -34.91 -7.17 23.08
C LYS A 486 -34.29 -6.18 24.07
N LYS A 487 -35.12 -5.34 24.70
CA LYS A 487 -34.67 -4.30 25.64
C LYS A 487 -33.63 -3.36 25.01
N GLU A 488 -33.93 -2.84 23.84
CA GLU A 488 -33.13 -1.82 23.17
C GLU A 488 -33.73 -0.42 23.40
N PRO A 489 -32.91 0.64 23.48
CA PRO A 489 -33.41 2.01 23.69
C PRO A 489 -34.15 2.58 22.47
N PHE A 490 -33.90 2.03 21.28
CA PHE A 490 -34.55 2.39 20.03
C PHE A 490 -34.72 1.14 19.17
N GLY A 491 -35.85 1.00 18.47
CA GLY A 491 -36.14 -0.18 17.66
C GLY A 491 -37.42 -0.05 16.83
N ASP A 492 -37.70 -1.07 16.04
CA ASP A 492 -38.79 -1.10 15.05
C ASP A 492 -40.15 -1.38 15.71
N GLU A 493 -40.16 -2.17 16.78
CA GLU A 493 -41.35 -2.51 17.56
C GLU A 493 -41.12 -2.30 19.07
N VAL A 494 -42.21 -2.32 19.84
CA VAL A 494 -42.16 -2.19 21.31
C VAL A 494 -42.00 -3.57 21.95
N ASP A 495 -41.00 -3.73 22.83
CA ASP A 495 -40.86 -4.91 23.66
C ASP A 495 -41.86 -4.83 24.82
N ILE A 496 -43.00 -5.50 24.66
CA ILE A 496 -44.08 -5.51 25.65
C ILE A 496 -43.60 -6.02 27.01
N GLY A 497 -42.66 -6.97 27.05
CA GLY A 497 -42.11 -7.49 28.30
C GLY A 497 -41.29 -6.43 29.04
N ALA A 498 -40.42 -5.74 28.31
CA ALA A 498 -39.64 -4.63 28.85
C ALA A 498 -40.52 -3.47 29.32
N LEU A 499 -41.58 -3.16 28.57
CA LEU A 499 -42.54 -2.13 28.92
C LEU A 499 -43.32 -2.45 30.19
N VAL A 500 -43.76 -3.70 30.35
CA VAL A 500 -44.47 -4.13 31.57
C VAL A 500 -43.56 -4.05 32.78
N GLU A 501 -42.30 -4.49 32.68
CA GLU A 501 -41.30 -4.35 33.75
C GLU A 501 -41.04 -2.89 34.10
N ALA A 502 -40.73 -2.05 33.11
CA ALA A 502 -40.43 -0.64 33.32
C ALA A 502 -41.63 0.15 33.87
N TYR A 503 -42.86 -0.23 33.49
CA TYR A 503 -44.08 0.35 34.03
C TYR A 503 -44.34 -0.07 35.48
N ALA A 504 -44.05 -1.33 35.81
CA ALA A 504 -44.12 -1.83 37.18
C ALA A 504 -43.09 -1.15 38.10
N ASP A 505 -41.87 -0.95 37.60
CA ASP A 505 -40.78 -0.24 38.31
C ASP A 505 -41.15 1.23 38.56
N ALA A 506 -41.69 1.91 37.54
CA ALA A 506 -42.18 3.28 37.66
C ALA A 506 -43.31 3.41 38.71
N HIS A 507 -44.21 2.42 38.78
CA HIS A 507 -45.27 2.39 39.80
C HIS A 507 -44.74 2.14 41.22
N GLN A 508 -43.53 1.59 41.35
CA GLN A 508 -42.83 1.43 42.62
C GLN A 508 -41.92 2.62 42.96
N GLY A 509 -41.90 3.66 42.12
CA GLY A 509 -41.08 4.86 42.30
C GLY A 509 -39.62 4.71 41.86
N LEU A 510 -39.29 3.64 41.13
CA LEU A 510 -37.98 3.46 40.50
C LEU A 510 -37.95 4.18 39.14
N GLU A 511 -36.74 4.46 38.65
CA GLU A 511 -36.55 5.11 37.35
C GLU A 511 -36.96 4.16 36.21
N MET A 512 -37.79 4.64 35.30
CA MET A 512 -38.26 3.87 34.15
C MET A 512 -37.11 3.66 33.16
N SER A 513 -36.82 2.41 32.82
CA SER A 513 -35.84 2.08 31.79
C SER A 513 -36.27 2.61 30.42
N ASP A 514 -35.34 3.22 29.68
CA ASP A 514 -35.53 3.70 28.31
C ASP A 514 -35.45 2.58 27.25
N ARG A 515 -35.04 1.38 27.68
CA ARG A 515 -34.85 0.19 26.85
C ARG A 515 -36.13 -0.58 26.57
N LEU A 516 -37.06 0.04 25.85
CA LEU A 516 -38.44 -0.45 25.68
C LEU A 516 -38.72 -1.08 24.30
N PHE A 517 -37.74 -1.17 23.42
CA PHE A 517 -37.96 -1.54 22.03
C PHE A 517 -37.28 -2.86 21.65
N THR A 518 -37.76 -3.49 20.58
CA THR A 518 -37.10 -4.58 19.88
C THR A 518 -36.51 -4.08 18.58
N ARG A 519 -35.32 -4.59 18.22
CA ARG A 519 -34.66 -4.28 16.96
C ARG A 519 -34.32 -5.58 16.23
N LEU A 520 -34.68 -5.67 14.95
CA LEU A 520 -34.28 -6.81 14.13
C LEU A 520 -32.79 -6.65 13.76
N ASP A 521 -31.93 -7.46 14.36
CA ASP A 521 -30.53 -7.54 13.98
C ASP A 521 -30.40 -8.49 12.80
N ARG A 522 -30.40 -7.91 11.59
CA ARG A 522 -30.14 -8.65 10.35
C ARG A 522 -28.65 -8.89 10.24
N VAL A 523 -28.24 -10.15 10.33
CA VAL A 523 -26.84 -10.53 10.09
C VAL A 523 -26.61 -10.49 8.59
N GLU A 524 -26.22 -9.32 8.06
CA GLU A 524 -25.79 -9.19 6.66
C GLU A 524 -24.44 -9.88 6.46
N ARG A 525 -24.50 -11.17 6.18
CA ARG A 525 -23.36 -12.01 5.86
C ARG A 525 -22.85 -11.67 4.46
N ASN A 526 -21.78 -10.87 4.39
CA ASN A 526 -21.13 -10.47 3.15
C ASN A 526 -19.67 -10.96 3.13
N ILE A 527 -19.50 -12.24 2.83
CA ILE A 527 -18.20 -12.93 2.81
C ILE A 527 -17.90 -13.42 1.40
N ALA A 528 -16.66 -13.19 0.95
CA ALA A 528 -16.13 -13.76 -0.28
C ALA A 528 -14.94 -14.67 0.03
N VAL A 529 -15.00 -15.91 -0.45
CA VAL A 529 -13.95 -16.91 -0.19
C VAL A 529 -13.34 -17.44 -1.48
N MET A 530 -12.01 -17.44 -1.55
CA MET A 530 -11.27 -17.98 -2.67
C MET A 530 -10.49 -19.21 -2.21
N PHE A 531 -10.71 -20.34 -2.87
CA PHE A 531 -9.93 -21.55 -2.68
C PHE A 531 -8.80 -21.62 -3.71
N MET A 532 -7.58 -21.67 -3.22
CA MET A 532 -6.36 -21.85 -3.99
C MET A 532 -5.88 -23.29 -3.79
N VAL A 533 -5.95 -24.10 -4.84
CA VAL A 533 -5.67 -25.54 -4.80
C VAL A 533 -4.34 -25.83 -5.49
N ASP A 534 -3.44 -26.52 -4.79
CA ASP A 534 -2.17 -26.94 -5.36
C ASP A 534 -2.39 -28.04 -6.39
N MET A 535 -1.88 -27.84 -7.60
CA MET A 535 -1.93 -28.85 -8.65
C MET A 535 -0.55 -29.48 -8.89
N SER A 536 0.46 -29.24 -8.05
CA SER A 536 1.85 -29.66 -8.33
C SER A 536 2.23 -31.10 -7.98
N GLY A 537 3.23 -31.62 -8.71
CA GLY A 537 4.22 -32.62 -8.32
C GLY A 537 3.82 -33.80 -7.41
N SER A 538 3.11 -34.80 -7.95
CA SER A 538 3.10 -36.19 -7.43
C SER A 538 2.68 -36.44 -5.97
N THR A 539 1.78 -35.64 -5.40
CA THR A 539 1.10 -35.98 -4.15
C THR A 539 0.27 -37.26 -4.35
N ARG A 540 0.93 -38.40 -4.11
CA ARG A 540 0.50 -39.82 -4.17
C ARG A 540 -0.98 -39.95 -4.51
N GLY A 541 -1.38 -40.52 -5.65
CA GLY A 541 -2.76 -40.44 -6.22
C GLY A 541 -3.98 -40.51 -5.28
N TRP A 542 -3.86 -41.04 -4.06
CA TRP A 542 -4.83 -40.87 -2.98
C TRP A 542 -5.01 -39.43 -2.46
N ILE A 543 -3.99 -38.57 -2.47
CA ILE A 543 -4.02 -37.16 -2.02
C ILE A 543 -4.78 -36.30 -3.03
N ASN A 544 -4.45 -36.41 -4.32
CA ASN A 544 -5.20 -35.71 -5.37
C ASN A 544 -6.68 -36.13 -5.37
N GLN A 545 -6.95 -37.43 -5.21
CA GLN A 545 -8.32 -37.92 -5.03
C GLN A 545 -8.97 -37.30 -3.79
N ALA A 546 -8.26 -37.26 -2.66
CA ALA A 546 -8.72 -36.66 -1.42
C ALA A 546 -9.04 -35.15 -1.56
N GLU A 547 -8.22 -34.39 -2.30
CA GLU A 547 -8.42 -32.96 -2.57
C GLU A 547 -9.64 -32.72 -3.46
N ARG A 548 -9.81 -33.52 -4.52
CA ARG A 548 -10.98 -33.45 -5.40
C ARG A 548 -12.26 -33.84 -4.66
N GLU A 549 -12.23 -34.92 -3.88
CA GLU A 549 -13.35 -35.33 -3.02
C GLU A 549 -13.69 -34.22 -2.01
N SER A 550 -12.67 -33.64 -1.37
CA SER A 550 -12.78 -32.51 -0.45
C SER A 550 -13.43 -31.28 -1.08
N LEU A 551 -12.98 -30.87 -2.27
CA LEU A 551 -13.51 -29.70 -2.98
C LEU A 551 -14.98 -29.88 -3.33
N LEU A 552 -15.40 -31.08 -3.75
CA LEU A 552 -16.81 -31.39 -3.99
C LEU A 552 -17.66 -31.24 -2.72
N LEU A 553 -17.18 -31.80 -1.59
CA LEU A 553 -17.88 -31.69 -0.31
C LEU A 553 -17.97 -30.24 0.19
N LEU A 554 -16.90 -29.46 -0.01
CA LEU A 554 -16.85 -28.05 0.36
C LEU A 554 -17.78 -27.19 -0.50
N CYS A 555 -17.85 -27.44 -1.81
CA CYS A 555 -18.79 -26.72 -2.68
C CYS A 555 -20.24 -26.93 -2.20
N GLU A 556 -20.63 -28.16 -1.90
CA GLU A 556 -21.98 -28.45 -1.36
C GLU A 556 -22.23 -27.74 -0.02
N ALA A 557 -21.19 -27.60 0.81
CA ALA A 557 -21.26 -26.86 2.07
C ALA A 557 -21.54 -25.37 1.84
N LEU A 558 -20.79 -24.75 0.93
CA LEU A 558 -20.81 -23.32 0.66
C LEU A 558 -22.09 -22.90 -0.07
N GLU A 559 -22.59 -23.73 -0.96
CA GLU A 559 -23.90 -23.54 -1.60
C GLU A 559 -25.03 -23.53 -0.56
N THR A 560 -24.91 -24.30 0.52
CA THR A 560 -25.88 -24.30 1.63
C THR A 560 -25.81 -22.98 2.44
N LEU A 561 -24.61 -22.40 2.58
CA LEU A 561 -24.39 -21.12 3.25
C LEU A 561 -24.89 -19.92 2.44
N GLY A 562 -24.74 -19.97 1.11
CA GLY A 562 -25.00 -18.85 0.21
C GLY A 562 -23.86 -17.81 0.16
N ASP A 563 -22.66 -18.17 0.61
CA ASP A 563 -21.48 -17.29 0.56
C ASP A 563 -20.89 -17.27 -0.88
N ARG A 564 -20.34 -16.12 -1.31
CA ARG A 564 -19.70 -16.01 -2.63
C ARG A 564 -18.35 -16.72 -2.61
N TYR A 565 -18.12 -17.65 -3.53
CA TYR A 565 -16.84 -18.34 -3.59
C TYR A 565 -16.30 -18.59 -5.00
N ALA A 566 -14.98 -18.70 -5.10
CA ALA A 566 -14.25 -19.05 -6.32
C ALA A 566 -13.21 -20.14 -6.02
N ILE A 567 -12.86 -20.93 -7.04
CA ILE A 567 -11.89 -22.02 -6.96
C ILE A 567 -10.88 -21.87 -8.09
N TYR A 568 -9.62 -21.74 -7.71
CA TYR A 568 -8.48 -21.66 -8.62
C TYR A 568 -7.44 -22.70 -8.25
N GLY A 569 -7.04 -23.51 -9.22
CA GLY A 569 -5.83 -24.32 -9.13
C GLY A 569 -4.60 -23.47 -9.45
N PHE A 570 -3.42 -23.88 -9.00
CA PHE A 570 -2.16 -23.25 -9.41
C PHE A 570 -1.08 -24.29 -9.67
N SER A 571 -0.20 -23.97 -10.62
CA SER A 571 1.02 -24.70 -10.93
C SER A 571 2.06 -23.74 -11.51
N GLY A 572 3.33 -24.09 -11.47
CA GLY A 572 4.41 -23.29 -12.02
C GLY A 572 5.56 -24.15 -12.53
N MET A 573 6.16 -23.72 -13.62
CA MET A 573 7.38 -24.29 -14.17
C MET A 573 8.36 -23.15 -14.45
N THR A 574 9.18 -22.81 -13.47
CA THR A 574 10.06 -21.62 -13.46
C THR A 574 9.31 -20.28 -13.40
N ARG A 575 10.06 -19.19 -13.18
CA ARG A 575 9.54 -17.80 -13.20
C ARG A 575 8.81 -17.42 -14.49
N LYS A 576 9.15 -18.04 -15.61
CA LYS A 576 8.56 -17.67 -16.89
C LYS A 576 7.22 -18.38 -17.13
N ARG A 577 6.88 -19.47 -16.44
CA ARG A 577 5.66 -20.23 -16.73
C ARG A 577 4.90 -20.53 -15.45
N CYS A 578 4.31 -19.50 -14.84
CA CYS A 578 3.38 -19.65 -13.74
C CYS A 578 1.95 -19.68 -14.29
N GLU A 579 1.12 -20.61 -13.84
CA GLU A 579 -0.21 -20.87 -14.38
C GLU A 579 -1.24 -20.98 -13.24
N THR A 580 -2.34 -20.24 -13.32
CA THR A 580 -3.55 -20.47 -12.53
C THR A 580 -4.63 -21.11 -13.38
N PHE A 581 -5.38 -22.00 -12.77
CA PHE A 581 -6.42 -22.79 -13.41
C PHE A 581 -7.77 -22.41 -12.80
N CYS A 582 -8.55 -21.60 -13.50
CA CYS A 582 -9.92 -21.28 -13.11
C CYS A 582 -10.79 -22.54 -13.20
N VAL A 583 -11.24 -23.02 -12.05
CA VAL A 583 -12.25 -24.10 -11.94
C VAL A 583 -13.63 -23.47 -11.87
N LYS A 584 -13.80 -22.47 -10.99
CA LYS A 584 -15.04 -21.72 -10.78
C LYS A 584 -14.71 -20.26 -10.45
N GLY A 585 -15.20 -19.31 -11.23
CA GLY A 585 -15.17 -17.89 -10.89
C GLY A 585 -16.22 -17.50 -9.84
N PHE A 586 -16.17 -16.26 -9.34
CA PHE A 586 -17.18 -15.77 -8.38
C PHE A 586 -18.58 -15.65 -8.98
N ASP A 587 -18.66 -15.35 -10.28
CA ASP A 587 -19.93 -15.14 -10.98
C ASP A 587 -20.46 -16.43 -11.65
N ASP A 588 -19.69 -17.52 -11.59
CA ASP A 588 -20.11 -18.83 -12.10
C ASP A 588 -21.08 -19.51 -11.13
N ALA A 589 -22.17 -20.07 -11.66
CA ALA A 589 -23.08 -20.92 -10.89
C ALA A 589 -22.47 -22.32 -10.67
N TYR A 590 -22.62 -22.87 -9.46
CA TYR A 590 -22.24 -24.25 -9.21
C TYR A 590 -23.22 -25.22 -9.87
N GLY A 591 -22.69 -26.16 -10.65
CA GLY A 591 -23.47 -27.14 -11.38
C GLY A 591 -22.58 -28.23 -11.98
N ASP A 592 -23.14 -29.04 -12.88
CA ASP A 592 -22.45 -30.21 -13.43
C ASP A 592 -21.19 -29.85 -14.23
N GLN A 593 -21.14 -28.67 -14.85
CA GLN A 593 -19.93 -28.17 -15.51
C GLN A 593 -18.79 -27.95 -14.51
N ILE A 594 -19.04 -27.28 -13.39
CA ILE A 594 -18.04 -27.03 -12.35
C ILE A 594 -17.64 -28.34 -11.67
N ARG A 595 -18.59 -29.24 -11.41
CA ARG A 595 -18.30 -30.59 -10.90
C ARG A 595 -17.39 -31.38 -11.85
N GLY A 596 -17.64 -31.29 -13.16
CA GLY A 596 -16.79 -31.86 -14.19
C GLY A 596 -15.40 -31.23 -14.22
N ARG A 597 -15.27 -29.92 -14.02
CA ARG A 597 -13.97 -29.24 -13.92
C ARG A 597 -13.19 -29.67 -12.68
N ILE A 598 -13.86 -29.83 -11.53
CA ILE A 598 -13.22 -30.40 -10.32
C ILE A 598 -12.75 -31.83 -10.59
N ALA A 599 -13.54 -32.63 -11.32
CA ALA A 599 -13.12 -33.96 -11.76
C ALA A 599 -12.01 -33.96 -12.82
N GLY A 600 -11.85 -32.87 -13.55
CA GLY A 600 -10.78 -32.63 -14.51
C GLY A 600 -9.49 -32.07 -13.92
N ILE A 601 -9.41 -31.88 -12.60
CA ILE A 601 -8.17 -31.49 -11.92
C ILE A 601 -7.18 -32.64 -12.05
N GLU A 602 -6.07 -32.37 -12.75
CA GLU A 602 -4.97 -33.31 -12.97
C GLU A 602 -3.69 -32.72 -12.38
N ALA A 603 -2.82 -33.58 -11.84
CA ALA A 603 -1.52 -33.15 -11.32
C ALA A 603 -0.63 -32.62 -12.46
N LYS A 604 0.05 -31.51 -12.18
CA LYS A 604 0.94 -30.76 -13.06
C LYS A 604 2.32 -30.63 -12.41
N ASP A 605 3.14 -29.71 -12.94
CA ASP A 605 4.56 -29.55 -12.58
C ASP A 605 4.75 -28.91 -11.21
N TYR A 606 5.72 -28.02 -11.02
CA TYR A 606 6.10 -27.46 -9.72
C TYR A 606 5.13 -26.33 -9.24
N THR A 607 5.50 -25.62 -8.19
CA THR A 607 4.70 -24.64 -7.41
C THR A 607 5.47 -23.37 -7.02
N ARG A 608 5.22 -22.28 -7.75
CA ARG A 608 5.68 -20.92 -7.38
C ARG A 608 4.56 -20.13 -6.68
N MET A 609 4.34 -20.40 -5.39
CA MET A 609 3.16 -19.90 -4.64
C MET A 609 3.06 -18.37 -4.58
N GLY A 610 4.16 -17.64 -4.40
CA GLY A 610 4.10 -16.20 -4.13
C GLY A 610 3.47 -15.39 -5.26
N VAL A 611 3.76 -15.71 -6.53
CA VAL A 611 3.09 -15.08 -7.69
C VAL A 611 1.62 -15.47 -7.78
N ALA A 612 1.28 -16.73 -7.52
CA ALA A 612 -0.11 -17.19 -7.55
C ALA A 612 -0.95 -16.49 -6.47
N ILE A 613 -0.43 -16.35 -5.25
CA ILE A 613 -1.09 -15.59 -4.17
C ILE A 613 -1.31 -14.15 -4.59
N ARG A 614 -0.32 -13.47 -5.18
CA ARG A 614 -0.47 -12.07 -5.64
C ARG A 614 -1.55 -11.92 -6.70
N HIS A 615 -1.57 -12.82 -7.68
CA HIS A 615 -2.58 -12.83 -8.74
C HIS A 615 -3.99 -13.05 -8.19
N LEU A 616 -4.16 -14.09 -7.36
CA LEU A 616 -5.45 -14.40 -6.73
C LEU A 616 -5.91 -13.29 -5.76
N THR A 617 -4.96 -12.63 -5.09
CA THR A 617 -5.22 -11.45 -4.26
C THR A 617 -5.79 -10.30 -5.10
N GLU A 618 -5.31 -10.06 -6.32
CA GLU A 618 -5.87 -9.03 -7.21
C GLU A 618 -7.28 -9.37 -7.69
N ILE A 619 -7.58 -10.64 -7.94
CA ILE A 619 -8.94 -11.07 -8.29
C ILE A 619 -9.87 -10.88 -7.09
N LEU A 620 -9.45 -11.31 -5.90
CA LEU A 620 -10.25 -11.23 -4.67
C LEU A 620 -10.50 -9.78 -4.21
N ASP A 621 -9.52 -8.89 -4.40
CA ASP A 621 -9.60 -7.47 -4.03
C ASP A 621 -10.68 -6.71 -4.82
N ARG A 622 -10.99 -7.17 -6.03
CA ARG A 622 -12.06 -6.59 -6.87
C ARG A 622 -13.46 -6.98 -6.41
N ILE A 623 -13.59 -7.99 -5.55
CA ILE A 623 -14.88 -8.45 -5.05
C ILE A 623 -15.34 -7.55 -3.90
N ASP A 624 -16.55 -7.00 -4.03
CA ASP A 624 -17.18 -6.23 -2.95
C ASP A 624 -17.71 -7.19 -1.87
N ALA A 625 -16.92 -7.39 -0.83
CA ALA A 625 -17.26 -8.19 0.35
C ALA A 625 -16.67 -7.56 1.62
N LYS A 626 -17.41 -7.63 2.73
CA LYS A 626 -16.96 -7.12 4.05
C LYS A 626 -15.77 -7.94 4.56
N THR A 627 -15.85 -9.26 4.42
CA THR A 627 -14.77 -10.19 4.78
C THR A 627 -14.31 -10.96 3.55
N ARG A 628 -13.01 -10.89 3.23
CA ARG A 628 -12.39 -11.64 2.12
C ARG A 628 -11.44 -12.69 2.67
N ILE A 629 -11.60 -13.94 2.27
CA ILE A 629 -10.81 -15.06 2.79
C ILE A 629 -10.12 -15.78 1.63
N LEU A 630 -8.82 -16.01 1.74
CA LEU A 630 -8.04 -16.83 0.82
C LEU A 630 -7.65 -18.13 1.54
N ILE A 631 -8.20 -19.26 1.09
CA ILE A 631 -7.91 -20.57 1.66
C ILE A 631 -6.98 -21.32 0.71
N THR A 632 -5.78 -21.66 1.18
CA THR A 632 -4.83 -22.46 0.42
C THR A 632 -4.94 -23.93 0.83
N LEU A 633 -5.25 -24.79 -0.13
CA LEU A 633 -5.20 -26.25 -0.02
C LEU A 633 -3.91 -26.72 -0.71
N SER A 634 -2.87 -27.01 0.07
CA SER A 634 -1.54 -27.40 -0.42
C SER A 634 -0.83 -28.20 0.67
N ASP A 635 0.14 -29.02 0.29
CA ASP A 635 1.08 -29.61 1.27
C ASP A 635 1.88 -28.53 2.01
N GLY A 636 1.96 -27.32 1.45
CA GLY A 636 2.39 -26.09 2.11
C GLY A 636 3.79 -25.65 1.72
N LYS A 637 4.54 -26.43 0.92
CA LYS A 637 5.93 -26.12 0.61
C LYS A 637 6.04 -25.44 -0.76
N PRO A 638 6.60 -24.22 -0.85
CA PRO A 638 6.97 -23.64 -2.14
C PRO A 638 8.05 -24.52 -2.80
N ASP A 639 7.75 -25.05 -3.99
CA ASP A 639 8.63 -25.95 -4.72
C ASP A 639 8.74 -25.46 -6.16
N ASP A 640 9.90 -25.05 -6.68
CA ASP A 640 10.07 -24.71 -8.11
C ASP A 640 11.26 -25.49 -8.68
N TYR A 641 11.37 -25.58 -10.01
CA TYR A 641 12.42 -26.32 -10.72
C TYR A 641 13.85 -25.87 -10.36
N SER A 642 14.03 -24.63 -9.90
CA SER A 642 15.33 -24.11 -9.43
C SER A 642 15.55 -24.41 -7.95
N ASP A 643 16.67 -25.06 -7.61
CA ASP A 643 17.11 -25.35 -6.22
C ASP A 643 17.15 -24.09 -5.32
N GLU A 644 17.34 -22.90 -5.90
CA GLU A 644 17.31 -21.64 -5.15
C GLU A 644 15.93 -21.31 -4.57
N TYR A 645 14.84 -21.59 -5.29
CA TYR A 645 13.49 -21.26 -4.84
C TYR A 645 12.91 -22.32 -3.88
N ARG A 646 13.42 -23.56 -3.94
CA ARG A 646 13.16 -24.65 -2.98
C ARG A 646 13.74 -24.41 -1.58
N SER A 647 14.52 -23.34 -1.42
CA SER A 647 15.15 -22.93 -0.16
C SER A 647 14.29 -21.92 0.61
N GLU A 648 14.87 -21.31 1.65
CA GLU A 648 14.31 -20.16 2.39
C GLU A 648 13.77 -19.03 1.48
N TYR A 649 14.31 -18.91 0.25
CA TYR A 649 13.85 -17.91 -0.72
C TYR A 649 12.35 -18.01 -1.05
N GLY A 650 11.85 -19.20 -1.40
CA GLY A 650 10.44 -19.37 -1.75
C GLY A 650 9.50 -19.17 -0.56
N ILE A 651 9.98 -19.54 0.64
CA ILE A 651 9.28 -19.31 1.91
C ILE A 651 9.13 -17.80 2.16
N GLU A 652 10.21 -17.03 2.01
CA GLU A 652 10.20 -15.58 2.22
C GLU A 652 9.38 -14.83 1.17
N ASP A 653 9.43 -15.23 -0.11
CA ASP A 653 8.57 -14.62 -1.14
C ASP A 653 7.09 -14.90 -0.88
N THR A 654 6.75 -16.13 -0.53
CA THR A 654 5.37 -16.55 -0.19
C THR A 654 4.87 -15.81 1.05
N ARG A 655 5.69 -15.75 2.10
CA ARG A 655 5.40 -14.94 3.30
C ARG A 655 5.14 -13.49 2.94
N ARG A 656 5.96 -12.91 2.05
CA ARG A 656 5.79 -11.52 1.62
C ARG A 656 4.46 -11.33 0.87
N ALA A 657 4.10 -12.25 -0.02
CA ALA A 657 2.81 -12.24 -0.73
C ALA A 657 1.62 -12.35 0.23
N LEU A 658 1.71 -13.19 1.28
CA LEU A 658 0.66 -13.29 2.32
C LEU A 658 0.53 -12.01 3.15
N ILE A 659 1.64 -11.35 3.47
CA ILE A 659 1.62 -10.04 4.14
C ILE A 659 0.98 -8.98 3.24
N GLU A 660 1.26 -9.00 1.94
CA GLU A 660 0.62 -8.13 0.94
C GLU A 660 -0.89 -8.36 0.88
N ALA A 661 -1.34 -9.61 0.87
CA ALA A 661 -2.77 -9.97 0.90
C ALA A 661 -3.44 -9.46 2.20
N LYS A 662 -2.81 -9.68 3.36
CA LYS A 662 -3.30 -9.19 4.66
C LYS A 662 -3.46 -7.67 4.69
N ARG A 663 -2.53 -6.92 4.06
CA ARG A 663 -2.62 -5.46 3.97
C ARG A 663 -3.79 -4.97 3.12
N ARG A 664 -4.28 -5.79 2.18
CA ARG A 664 -5.51 -5.55 1.40
C ARG A 664 -6.78 -6.03 2.11
N GLY A 665 -6.68 -6.42 3.38
CA GLY A 665 -7.83 -6.92 4.15
C GLY A 665 -8.27 -8.34 3.77
N ILE A 666 -7.40 -9.11 3.12
CA ILE A 666 -7.65 -10.51 2.77
C ILE A 666 -7.06 -11.40 3.87
N HIS A 667 -7.90 -12.24 4.46
CA HIS A 667 -7.52 -13.20 5.48
C HIS A 667 -7.07 -14.51 4.83
N SER A 668 -5.76 -14.75 4.82
CA SER A 668 -5.18 -15.98 4.28
C SER A 668 -5.12 -17.09 5.32
N PHE A 669 -5.54 -18.30 4.97
CA PHE A 669 -5.50 -19.49 5.83
C PHE A 669 -5.00 -20.71 5.04
N CYS A 670 -4.07 -21.48 5.61
CA CYS A 670 -3.54 -22.68 4.98
C CYS A 670 -4.14 -23.95 5.58
N ILE A 671 -4.60 -24.87 4.74
CA ILE A 671 -4.96 -26.22 5.15
C ILE A 671 -4.03 -27.19 4.44
N THR A 672 -3.23 -27.91 5.23
CA THR A 672 -2.28 -28.90 4.74
C THR A 672 -2.64 -30.30 5.23
N ILE A 673 -2.28 -31.30 4.44
CA ILE A 673 -2.35 -32.73 4.80
C ILE A 673 -0.95 -33.24 5.23
N ASP A 674 0.09 -32.41 5.06
CA ASP A 674 1.46 -32.72 5.43
C ASP A 674 1.72 -32.54 6.94
N LYS A 675 2.26 -33.59 7.55
CA LYS A 675 2.61 -33.60 8.98
C LYS A 675 3.95 -32.91 9.25
N GLU A 676 4.82 -32.79 8.24
CA GLU A 676 6.12 -32.11 8.34
C GLU A 676 6.01 -30.58 8.18
N GLY A 677 4.84 -30.06 7.80
CA GLY A 677 4.59 -28.62 7.63
C GLY A 677 4.73 -27.75 8.89
N GLN A 678 4.89 -28.34 10.08
CA GLN A 678 5.02 -27.59 11.34
C GLN A 678 6.25 -26.69 11.41
N ASP A 679 7.32 -27.01 10.67
CA ASP A 679 8.59 -26.28 10.78
C ASP A 679 8.59 -24.94 10.03
N TYR A 680 7.81 -24.80 8.96
CA TYR A 680 7.84 -23.61 8.09
C TYR A 680 6.49 -22.87 7.95
N LEU A 681 5.35 -23.54 8.17
CA LEU A 681 4.03 -22.89 8.09
C LEU A 681 3.81 -21.77 9.13
N PRO A 682 4.26 -21.90 10.40
CA PRO A 682 4.17 -20.81 11.37
C PRO A 682 4.91 -19.56 10.93
N HIS A 683 6.02 -19.73 10.20
CA HIS A 683 6.82 -18.62 9.69
C HIS A 683 6.14 -17.92 8.50
N MET A 684 5.48 -18.66 7.60
CA MET A 684 4.78 -18.09 6.44
C MET A 684 3.41 -17.48 6.78
N TYR A 685 2.51 -18.27 7.35
CA TYR A 685 1.11 -17.88 7.60
C TYR A 685 0.91 -17.26 8.99
N GLY A 686 1.86 -17.47 9.91
CA GLY A 686 1.71 -17.16 11.33
C GLY A 686 1.14 -18.33 12.11
N ALA A 687 1.44 -18.40 13.40
CA ALA A 687 1.12 -19.54 14.28
C ALA A 687 -0.38 -19.91 14.39
N VAL A 688 -1.29 -19.05 13.95
CA VAL A 688 -2.75 -19.21 14.12
C VAL A 688 -3.49 -19.44 12.78
N ASN A 689 -2.84 -19.22 11.64
CA ASN A 689 -3.51 -19.20 10.32
C ASN A 689 -3.24 -20.46 9.48
N TYR A 690 -3.04 -21.61 10.12
CA TYR A 690 -2.93 -22.89 9.43
C TYR A 690 -3.56 -24.04 10.23
N THR A 691 -3.86 -25.14 9.55
CA THR A 691 -4.34 -26.38 10.17
C THR A 691 -3.85 -27.59 9.39
N ILE A 692 -3.44 -28.62 10.13
CA ILE A 692 -3.05 -29.91 9.58
C ILE A 692 -4.26 -30.85 9.65
N VAL A 693 -4.59 -31.50 8.53
CA VAL A 693 -5.73 -32.40 8.40
C VAL A 693 -5.26 -33.80 8.04
N ASP A 694 -5.45 -34.75 8.96
CA ASP A 694 -5.04 -36.14 8.77
C ASP A 694 -6.02 -36.98 7.92
N ALA A 695 -7.22 -36.45 7.62
CA ALA A 695 -8.30 -37.20 6.94
C ALA A 695 -9.30 -36.26 6.24
N VAL A 696 -9.71 -36.62 5.01
CA VAL A 696 -10.63 -35.86 4.14
C VAL A 696 -11.95 -35.53 4.83
N GLU A 697 -12.48 -36.46 5.61
CA GLU A 697 -13.76 -36.31 6.30
C GLU A 697 -13.76 -35.17 7.32
N LYS A 698 -12.58 -34.78 7.82
CA LYS A 698 -12.42 -33.70 8.79
C LYS A 698 -12.32 -32.31 8.16
N LEU A 699 -12.02 -32.23 6.85
CA LEU A 699 -11.79 -30.96 6.17
C LEU A 699 -13.01 -30.03 6.24
N PRO A 700 -14.24 -30.48 5.95
CA PRO A 700 -15.39 -29.57 6.00
C PRO A 700 -15.67 -29.03 7.40
N TYR A 701 -15.46 -29.86 8.44
CA TYR A 701 -15.59 -29.41 9.83
C TYR A 701 -14.54 -28.35 10.19
N LYS A 702 -13.31 -28.50 9.70
CA LYS A 702 -12.25 -27.51 9.91
C LYS A 702 -12.53 -26.21 9.18
N VAL A 703 -13.02 -26.26 7.95
CA VAL A 703 -13.50 -25.07 7.24
C VAL A 703 -14.63 -24.41 8.02
N SER A 704 -15.60 -25.17 8.53
CA SER A 704 -16.67 -24.61 9.39
C SER A 704 -16.13 -23.91 10.64
N GLU A 705 -15.04 -24.42 11.23
CA GLU A 705 -14.37 -23.83 12.39
C GLU A 705 -13.64 -22.52 12.02
N ILE A 706 -12.97 -22.51 10.86
CA ILE A 706 -12.29 -21.33 10.32
C ILE A 706 -13.31 -20.21 10.07
N TYR A 707 -14.44 -20.54 9.44
CA TYR A 707 -15.54 -19.58 9.24
C TYR A 707 -16.01 -19.02 10.58
N ARG A 708 -16.30 -19.87 11.58
CA ARG A 708 -16.67 -19.39 12.94
C ARG A 708 -15.66 -18.43 13.55
N ARG A 709 -14.36 -18.65 13.36
CA ARG A 709 -13.31 -17.78 13.93
C ARG A 709 -13.15 -16.46 13.19
N LEU A 710 -13.44 -16.44 11.88
CA LEU A 710 -13.19 -15.29 11.01
C LEU A 710 -14.44 -14.42 10.77
N THR A 711 -15.63 -14.90 11.15
CA THR A 711 -16.91 -14.23 10.90
C THR A 711 -17.68 -13.84 12.17
N VAL A 712 -17.11 -14.07 13.36
CA VAL A 712 -17.72 -13.77 14.68
C VAL A 712 -17.00 -12.61 15.34
#